data_AF-A0AAD5Q1M0-F1
#
_entry.id   AF-A0AAD5Q1M0-F1
#
_cell.length_a   1.000
_cell.length_b   1.000
_cell.length_c   1.000
_cell.angle_alpha   90.00
_cell.angle_beta   90.00
_cell.angle_gamma   90.00
#
_symmetry.space_group_name_H-M   'P 1'
#
loop_
_entity.id
_entity.type
_entity.pdbx_description
1 polymer ?
#
loop_
_entity_poly.entity_id
_entity_poly.type
_entity_poly.pdbx_seq_one_letter_code
_entity_poly.pdbx_strand_id
1 'polypeptide(L)'
;MHGRQPQCVDLSPEFFRCAWLAILVLHVLCATYFLSIAQIYRVVPGSYLDACLDFYSIGIKNTYYGHVATVYTAIGAAHVLLGALMVVWSLWRRSWSFGPLQTSVAVAVAVVPGSGTASTSGSPPLVRRVYNAFYARDGFFGVESPYFEAILIFRELLETALQTYQAYRMRQFVPRVWLNRFYVALLVLNCWSMPIIQLCFKTNAMRRRVLYLLSDTLLDLVSSVVIPVTLLLSYVRDYEPSFGGFDVYFWYDDVWLVNVLNEFQLILVASWSDLFSRVLFSLGLLGCMESIKDLIRPRPSSQLVLPQGPAVQDLLAVLSPPPPSVIHPRQLEKNVSIRAPALAPSHHLSFARVRTSASTIGHRCKLFIKSCTSLWGLLVLVLHFSAESKATVAQCRMQVRPWFGRKPACALLVVDCHREQIPGDAEQIAAFWEAPDESMVTRVVLRHCTSLQMPTRLQSFDWLLGLKVYNSTIVEWSEDAALTNARHPRISSLLLVRIVTLDGLPPLGIMAPDFPQLLYDIEICGSNIHTLPDALATTWPVGAYIYLERSAFDQYPSVLSILAPTQLSLGGNRLTTFTFEAVGVSGIEYLSLSENPITTLSKAPYEEIADAGTIQYLYLVDVNVSSLPRWLDPLLERRYAIKRAPIKLTNSPFCRYADEMKRGERAVFPDTALLPPDELSFVMAMTRETLDLKFRVDCTFEDALFYPLSHEDAWGAQSFSD
;
A
#
# COMPACT_ATOMS: atom_id res chain seq x y z
N MET A 1 4.40 56.80 3.69
CA MET A 1 4.09 55.46 4.21
C MET A 1 5.38 54.82 4.71
N HIS A 2 5.56 54.64 6.02
CA HIS A 2 6.68 53.84 6.55
C HIS A 2 6.49 52.38 6.11
N GLY A 3 7.40 51.87 5.26
CA GLY A 3 7.44 50.46 4.91
C GLY A 3 7.69 49.64 6.16
N ARG A 4 6.75 48.77 6.54
CA ARG A 4 7.00 47.76 7.59
C ARG A 4 8.10 46.84 7.08
N GLN A 5 9.21 46.74 7.81
CA GLN A 5 10.21 45.72 7.54
C GLN A 5 9.56 44.33 7.66
N PRO A 6 9.87 43.39 6.74
CA PRO A 6 9.35 42.03 6.81
C PRO A 6 9.81 41.36 8.10
N GLN A 7 8.87 40.77 8.83
CA GLN A 7 9.15 40.07 10.08
C GLN A 7 9.78 38.70 9.75
N CYS A 8 11.07 38.54 10.03
CA CYS A 8 11.83 37.31 9.79
C CYS A 8 12.64 36.91 11.03
N VAL A 9 13.03 35.64 11.12
CA VAL A 9 13.95 35.10 12.14
C VAL A 9 15.37 35.15 11.60
N ASP A 10 16.21 35.93 12.27
CA ASP A 10 17.62 36.11 11.97
C ASP A 10 18.49 34.98 12.56
N LEU A 11 18.96 34.07 11.70
CA LEU A 11 19.85 32.96 12.06
C LEU A 11 21.33 33.33 11.87
N SER A 12 22.22 32.71 12.65
CA SER A 12 23.65 32.80 12.35
C SER A 12 23.95 32.11 10.99
N PRO A 13 25.07 32.44 10.33
CA PRO A 13 25.45 31.80 9.08
C PRO A 13 25.51 30.26 9.17
N GLU A 14 25.96 29.70 10.28
CA GLU A 14 26.02 28.24 10.49
C GLU A 14 24.61 27.65 10.60
N PHE A 15 23.75 28.22 11.44
CA PHE A 15 22.37 27.75 11.59
C PHE A 15 21.56 27.89 10.30
N PHE A 16 21.82 28.94 9.51
CA PHE A 16 21.18 29.11 8.20
C PHE A 16 21.61 28.02 7.21
N ARG A 17 22.90 27.63 7.19
CA ARG A 17 23.38 26.50 6.37
C ARG A 17 22.75 25.18 6.80
N CYS A 18 22.64 24.94 8.10
CA CYS A 18 21.96 23.75 8.62
C CYS A 18 20.48 23.71 8.21
N ALA A 19 19.77 24.83 8.33
CA ALA A 19 18.38 24.92 7.88
C ALA A 19 18.24 24.71 6.36
N TRP A 20 19.17 25.27 5.58
CA TRP A 20 19.22 25.04 4.13
C TRP A 20 19.40 23.57 3.79
N LEU A 21 20.37 22.91 4.42
CA LEU A 21 20.65 21.49 4.20
C LEU A 21 19.47 20.62 4.65
N ALA A 22 18.89 20.89 5.82
CA ALA A 22 17.75 20.14 6.34
C ALA A 22 16.55 20.21 5.38
N ILE A 23 16.20 21.40 4.87
CA ILE A 23 15.09 21.54 3.94
C ILE A 23 15.39 20.88 2.58
N LEU A 24 16.64 20.94 2.11
CA LEU A 24 17.03 20.20 0.90
C LEU A 24 16.89 18.69 1.10
N VAL A 25 17.37 18.16 2.23
CA VAL A 25 17.25 16.73 2.57
C VAL A 25 15.78 16.31 2.63
N LEU A 26 14.91 17.14 3.22
CA LEU A 26 13.48 16.88 3.23
C LEU A 26 12.88 16.80 1.83
N HIS A 27 13.24 17.72 0.92
CA HIS A 27 12.80 17.64 -0.49
C HIS A 27 13.30 16.37 -1.17
N VAL A 28 14.57 15.99 -0.97
CA VAL A 28 15.13 14.78 -1.55
C VAL A 28 14.42 13.54 -1.02
N LEU A 29 14.23 13.42 0.29
CA LEU A 29 13.53 12.28 0.90
C LEU A 29 12.11 12.12 0.38
N CYS A 30 11.35 13.21 0.31
CA CYS A 30 9.97 13.19 -0.21
C CYS A 30 9.94 12.86 -1.71
N ALA A 31 10.84 13.47 -2.50
CA ALA A 31 10.96 13.18 -3.93
C ALA A 31 11.27 11.71 -4.16
N THR A 32 12.26 11.15 -3.46
CA THR A 32 12.61 9.73 -3.55
C THR A 32 11.41 8.86 -3.22
N TYR A 33 10.74 9.09 -2.10
CA TYR A 33 9.58 8.30 -1.71
C TYR A 33 8.45 8.34 -2.74
N PHE A 34 7.97 9.54 -3.11
CA PHE A 34 6.82 9.65 -4.02
C PHE A 34 7.14 9.14 -5.43
N LEU A 35 8.36 9.36 -5.93
CA LEU A 35 8.77 8.82 -7.22
C LEU A 35 8.94 7.30 -7.18
N SER A 36 9.46 6.73 -6.07
CA SER A 36 9.54 5.28 -5.89
C SER A 36 8.16 4.63 -5.84
N ILE A 37 7.22 5.18 -5.06
CA ILE A 37 5.82 4.68 -5.02
C ILE A 37 5.16 4.81 -6.40
N ALA A 38 5.37 5.92 -7.11
CA ALA A 38 4.87 6.07 -8.48
C ALA A 38 5.45 5.02 -9.43
N GLN A 39 6.71 4.62 -9.26
CA GLN A 39 7.29 3.53 -10.05
C GLN A 39 6.71 2.17 -9.68
N ILE A 40 6.48 1.89 -8.39
CA ILE A 40 5.82 0.65 -7.95
C ILE A 40 4.46 0.52 -8.65
N TYR A 41 3.62 1.55 -8.62
CA TYR A 41 2.31 1.53 -9.30
C TYR A 41 2.39 1.40 -10.83
N ARG A 42 3.54 1.65 -11.46
CA ARG A 42 3.75 1.43 -12.90
C ARG A 42 4.22 0.02 -13.23
N VAL A 43 4.93 -0.64 -12.32
CA VAL A 43 5.57 -1.94 -12.55
C VAL A 43 4.70 -3.09 -12.05
N VAL A 44 3.89 -2.88 -11.01
CA VAL A 44 3.01 -3.92 -10.47
C VAL A 44 1.97 -4.44 -11.47
N PRO A 45 1.29 -3.64 -12.32
CA PRO A 45 0.27 -4.17 -13.24
C PRO A 45 0.74 -5.38 -14.06
N GLY A 46 -0.02 -6.47 -14.00
CA GLY A 46 0.30 -7.72 -14.73
C GLY A 46 1.44 -8.56 -14.12
N SER A 47 1.91 -8.23 -12.92
CA SER A 47 2.83 -9.07 -12.15
C SER A 47 2.10 -10.10 -11.29
N TYR A 48 2.82 -11.06 -10.72
CA TYR A 48 2.24 -12.01 -9.76
C TYR A 48 1.67 -11.29 -8.53
N LEU A 49 2.34 -10.22 -8.06
CA LEU A 49 1.82 -9.41 -6.96
C LEU A 49 0.46 -8.79 -7.29
N ASP A 50 0.25 -8.29 -8.51
CA ASP A 50 -1.05 -7.71 -8.92
C ASP A 50 -2.18 -8.74 -8.84
N ALA A 51 -1.92 -9.96 -9.29
CA ALA A 51 -2.89 -11.06 -9.18
C ALA A 51 -3.24 -11.36 -7.71
N CYS A 52 -2.25 -11.41 -6.81
CA CYS A 52 -2.49 -11.63 -5.39
C CYS A 52 -3.21 -10.44 -4.71
N LEU A 53 -2.88 -9.19 -5.09
CA LEU A 53 -3.56 -8.01 -4.55
C LEU A 53 -5.03 -7.97 -4.97
N ASP A 54 -5.34 -8.31 -6.22
CA ASP A 54 -6.72 -8.39 -6.71
C ASP A 54 -7.49 -9.54 -6.05
N PHE A 55 -6.84 -10.72 -5.92
CA PHE A 55 -7.38 -11.90 -5.22
C PHE A 55 -7.88 -11.52 -3.82
N TYR A 56 -7.04 -10.88 -3.01
CA TYR A 56 -7.38 -10.49 -1.64
C TYR A 56 -8.10 -9.13 -1.54
N SER A 57 -8.43 -8.49 -2.67
CA SER A 57 -9.04 -7.15 -2.71
C SER A 57 -8.27 -6.11 -1.89
N ILE A 58 -6.93 -6.14 -1.98
CA ILE A 58 -6.03 -5.24 -1.26
C ILE A 58 -5.75 -4.00 -2.09
N GLY A 59 -6.09 -2.83 -1.54
CA GLY A 59 -5.85 -1.56 -2.22
C GLY A 59 -6.94 -1.21 -3.24
N ILE A 60 -6.71 -0.10 -3.95
CA ILE A 60 -7.56 0.31 -5.07
C ILE A 60 -7.39 -0.65 -6.25
N LYS A 61 -8.44 -0.83 -7.07
CA LYS A 61 -8.36 -1.70 -8.26
C LYS A 61 -7.23 -1.28 -9.21
N ASN A 62 -6.59 -2.26 -9.84
CA ASN A 62 -5.45 -2.08 -10.73
C ASN A 62 -5.73 -1.15 -11.93
N THR A 63 -6.99 -1.06 -12.38
CA THR A 63 -7.45 -0.12 -13.42
C THR A 63 -7.15 1.34 -13.08
N TYR A 64 -6.98 1.66 -11.80
CA TYR A 64 -6.69 3.01 -11.33
C TYR A 64 -5.21 3.25 -10.99
N TYR A 65 -4.33 2.25 -11.12
CA TYR A 65 -2.90 2.39 -10.78
C TYR A 65 -2.20 3.49 -11.58
N GLY A 66 -2.55 3.67 -12.86
CA GLY A 66 -2.02 4.76 -13.69
C GLY A 66 -2.37 6.16 -13.15
N HIS A 67 -3.58 6.34 -12.61
CA HIS A 67 -3.99 7.62 -11.99
C HIS A 67 -3.20 7.87 -10.71
N VAL A 68 -3.07 6.85 -9.85
CA VAL A 68 -2.29 6.93 -8.60
C VAL A 68 -0.82 7.27 -8.91
N ALA A 69 -0.20 6.58 -9.86
CA ALA A 69 1.17 6.84 -10.29
C ALA A 69 1.37 8.27 -10.81
N THR A 70 0.40 8.81 -11.54
CA THR A 70 0.43 10.19 -12.06
C THR A 70 0.42 11.21 -10.93
N VAL A 71 -0.48 11.04 -9.95
CA VAL A 71 -0.56 11.92 -8.78
C VAL A 71 0.74 11.93 -7.99
N TYR A 72 1.29 10.76 -7.66
CA TYR A 72 2.56 10.66 -6.94
C TYR A 72 3.74 11.23 -7.72
N THR A 73 3.75 11.06 -9.05
CA THR A 73 4.78 11.66 -9.91
C THR A 73 4.71 13.19 -9.89
N ALA A 74 3.51 13.78 -9.92
CA ALA A 74 3.35 15.23 -9.87
C ALA A 74 3.87 15.80 -8.53
N ILE A 75 3.56 15.14 -7.41
CA ILE A 75 4.06 15.52 -6.08
C ILE A 75 5.58 15.39 -6.00
N GLY A 76 6.13 14.25 -6.43
CA GLY A 76 7.58 14.01 -6.46
C GLY A 76 8.32 15.03 -7.34
N ALA A 77 7.79 15.34 -8.52
CA ALA A 77 8.35 16.34 -9.43
C ALA A 77 8.34 17.75 -8.81
N ALA A 78 7.31 18.11 -8.04
CA ALA A 78 7.28 19.38 -7.32
C ALA A 78 8.41 19.48 -6.29
N HIS A 79 8.67 18.42 -5.52
CA HIS A 79 9.81 18.39 -4.58
C HIS A 79 11.16 18.50 -5.31
N VAL A 80 11.34 17.78 -6.42
CA VAL A 80 12.56 17.86 -7.26
C VAL A 80 12.77 19.29 -7.76
N LEU A 81 11.73 19.92 -8.31
CA LEU A 81 11.81 21.28 -8.84
C LEU A 81 12.21 22.28 -7.76
N LEU A 82 11.55 22.25 -6.60
CA LEU A 82 11.83 23.17 -5.50
C LEU A 82 13.23 22.95 -4.88
N GLY A 83 13.65 21.70 -4.73
CA GLY A 83 15.00 21.36 -4.29
C GLY A 83 16.07 21.81 -5.30
N ALA A 84 15.84 21.59 -6.60
CA ALA A 84 16.74 22.04 -7.65
C ALA A 84 16.86 23.57 -7.70
N LEU A 85 15.75 24.29 -7.53
CA LEU A 85 15.74 25.75 -7.45
C LEU A 85 16.61 26.27 -6.29
N MET A 86 16.57 25.61 -5.12
CA MET A 86 17.45 25.96 -3.99
C MET A 86 18.94 25.82 -4.35
N VAL A 87 19.31 24.72 -5.01
CA VAL A 87 20.68 24.42 -5.41
C VAL A 87 21.16 25.39 -6.49
N VAL A 88 20.41 25.53 -7.59
CA VAL A 88 20.76 26.39 -8.72
C VAL A 88 20.93 27.83 -8.27
N TRP A 89 20.03 28.36 -7.43
CA TRP A 89 20.18 29.73 -6.95
C TRP A 89 21.34 29.92 -5.99
N SER A 90 21.63 28.92 -5.15
CA SER A 90 22.77 28.97 -4.25
C SER A 90 24.10 28.99 -5.03
N LEU A 91 24.19 28.20 -6.10
CA LEU A 91 25.34 28.16 -7.00
C LEU A 91 25.49 29.48 -7.78
N TRP A 92 24.40 29.98 -8.37
CA TRP A 92 24.43 31.23 -9.14
C TRP A 92 24.86 32.44 -8.30
N ARG A 93 24.37 32.53 -7.06
CA ARG A 93 24.75 33.63 -6.14
C ARG A 93 26.07 33.38 -5.41
N ARG A 94 26.66 32.18 -5.53
CA ARG A 94 27.81 31.74 -4.72
C ARG A 94 27.56 31.95 -3.22
N SER A 95 26.31 31.79 -2.79
CA SER A 95 25.85 32.04 -1.42
C SER A 95 24.61 31.20 -1.14
N TRP A 96 24.50 30.61 0.05
CA TRP A 96 23.34 29.84 0.46
C TRP A 96 22.04 30.67 0.35
N SER A 97 21.08 30.20 -0.45
CA SER A 97 19.80 30.85 -0.67
C SER A 97 18.72 29.80 -0.92
N PHE A 98 17.50 30.06 -0.44
CA PHE A 98 16.37 29.17 -0.67
C PHE A 98 15.70 29.39 -2.04
N GLY A 99 15.90 30.54 -2.68
CA GLY A 99 15.27 30.83 -3.97
C GLY A 99 15.29 32.32 -4.36
N PRO A 100 14.59 32.68 -5.44
CA PRO A 100 14.59 34.06 -5.94
C PRO A 100 13.80 35.00 -5.02
N LEU A 101 12.81 34.51 -4.27
CA LEU A 101 11.87 35.33 -3.48
C LEU A 101 12.43 35.86 -2.15
N GLN A 102 13.48 35.26 -1.58
CA GLN A 102 14.18 35.83 -0.42
C GLN A 102 14.90 37.15 -0.75
N THR A 103 15.04 37.49 -2.04
CA THR A 103 15.91 38.58 -2.49
C THR A 103 15.21 39.94 -2.54
N SER A 104 13.88 39.99 -2.42
CA SER A 104 13.08 41.21 -2.46
C SER A 104 13.36 42.19 -1.30
N VAL A 105 14.03 41.72 -0.24
CA VAL A 105 14.30 42.51 0.98
C VAL A 105 15.73 43.08 0.99
N ALA A 106 16.68 42.40 0.34
CA ALA A 106 18.08 42.84 0.34
C ALA A 106 18.36 43.94 -0.70
N VAL A 107 17.61 43.97 -1.81
CA VAL A 107 17.89 44.89 -2.92
C VAL A 107 17.13 46.23 -2.80
N ALA A 108 16.08 46.31 -1.97
CA ALA A 108 15.30 47.54 -1.81
C ALA A 108 16.03 48.68 -1.07
N VAL A 109 17.21 48.43 -0.48
CA VAL A 109 18.03 49.45 0.21
C VAL A 109 19.15 50.00 -0.69
N ALA A 110 19.38 49.43 -1.88
CA ALA A 110 20.50 49.82 -2.74
C ALA A 110 20.10 49.93 -4.22
N VAL A 111 19.12 50.76 -4.54
CA VAL A 111 18.95 51.23 -5.93
C VAL A 111 18.74 52.74 -5.93
N VAL A 112 19.83 53.44 -6.22
CA VAL A 112 19.85 54.80 -6.77
C VAL A 112 19.10 54.77 -8.11
N PRO A 113 18.22 55.75 -8.43
CA PRO A 113 17.47 55.72 -9.67
C PRO A 113 18.39 56.06 -10.84
N GLY A 114 18.73 55.06 -11.65
CA GLY A 114 19.52 55.23 -12.86
C GLY A 114 19.27 54.11 -13.87
N SER A 115 18.48 54.44 -14.90
CA SER A 115 18.40 53.83 -16.24
C SER A 115 18.94 52.41 -16.46
N GLY A 116 18.04 51.48 -16.83
CA GLY A 116 18.43 50.21 -17.43
C GLY A 116 17.23 49.31 -17.71
N THR A 117 16.71 49.36 -18.92
CA THR A 117 15.71 48.42 -19.44
C THR A 117 16.31 47.00 -19.50
N ALA A 118 15.80 46.08 -18.68
CA ALA A 118 16.08 44.65 -18.81
C ALA A 118 14.76 43.88 -18.91
N SER A 119 14.50 43.36 -20.11
CA SER A 119 13.40 42.46 -20.45
C SER A 119 13.64 41.08 -19.82
N THR A 120 12.79 40.66 -18.88
CA THR A 120 12.73 39.26 -18.42
C THR A 120 11.49 38.58 -18.97
N SER A 121 11.71 37.45 -19.67
CA SER A 121 10.70 36.60 -20.29
C SER A 121 9.64 36.13 -19.29
N GLY A 122 8.37 36.34 -19.65
CA GLY A 122 7.24 36.14 -18.77
C GLY A 122 6.63 34.75 -18.89
N SER A 123 6.42 34.12 -17.75
CA SER A 123 5.28 33.20 -17.56
C SER A 123 3.98 33.94 -17.92
N PRO A 124 2.94 33.26 -18.46
CA PRO A 124 1.72 33.92 -18.89
C PRO A 124 1.10 34.75 -17.75
N PRO A 125 0.55 35.94 -18.04
CA PRO A 125 0.15 36.93 -17.05
C PRO A 125 -0.92 36.44 -16.06
N LEU A 126 -1.69 35.41 -16.45
CA LEU A 126 -2.66 34.75 -15.59
C LEU A 126 -1.98 33.93 -14.48
N VAL A 127 -0.94 33.15 -14.81
CA VAL A 127 -0.19 32.34 -13.83
C VAL A 127 0.50 33.24 -12.81
N ARG A 128 1.10 34.34 -13.26
CA ARG A 128 1.72 35.32 -12.34
C ARG A 128 0.70 36.04 -11.46
N ARG A 129 -0.49 36.34 -11.98
CA ARG A 129 -1.58 36.97 -11.21
C ARG A 129 -2.16 36.01 -10.16
N VAL A 130 -2.41 34.75 -10.53
CA VAL A 130 -2.89 33.72 -9.61
C VAL A 130 -1.83 33.43 -8.54
N TYR A 131 -0.56 33.27 -8.94
CA TYR A 131 0.54 33.08 -7.99
C TYR A 131 0.65 34.25 -7.00
N ASN A 132 0.62 35.49 -7.48
CA ASN A 132 0.70 36.65 -6.58
C ASN A 132 -0.54 36.80 -5.68
N ALA A 133 -1.74 36.49 -6.18
CA ALA A 133 -2.96 36.59 -5.39
C ALA A 133 -3.04 35.55 -4.26
N PHE A 134 -2.48 34.35 -4.48
CA PHE A 134 -2.58 33.24 -3.53
C PHE A 134 -1.31 32.99 -2.73
N TYR A 135 -0.13 33.06 -3.35
CA TYR A 135 1.13 32.55 -2.80
C TYR A 135 2.24 33.61 -2.61
N ALA A 136 2.04 34.87 -3.01
CA ALA A 136 2.95 35.94 -2.58
C ALA A 136 2.89 36.13 -1.05
N ARG A 137 3.91 36.77 -0.46
CA ARG A 137 3.96 37.01 1.01
C ARG A 137 2.70 37.70 1.54
N ASP A 138 2.07 38.56 0.75
CA ASP A 138 0.82 39.27 1.05
C ASP A 138 -0.43 38.67 0.41
N GLY A 139 -0.28 37.60 -0.38
CA GLY A 139 -1.37 36.83 -1.00
C GLY A 139 -2.17 36.03 0.03
N PHE A 140 -3.26 35.38 -0.39
CA PHE A 140 -4.22 34.72 0.52
C PHE A 140 -3.56 33.71 1.49
N PHE A 141 -2.67 32.84 0.99
CA PHE A 141 -1.86 31.89 1.76
C PHE A 141 -0.50 32.45 2.22
N GLY A 142 -0.22 33.72 1.92
CA GLY A 142 1.03 34.39 2.26
C GLY A 142 1.23 34.55 3.77
N VAL A 143 2.48 34.53 4.20
CA VAL A 143 2.90 34.66 5.61
C VAL A 143 2.47 36.00 6.24
N GLU A 144 2.25 37.03 5.43
CA GLU A 144 1.82 38.37 5.83
C GLU A 144 0.32 38.63 5.53
N SER A 145 -0.42 37.59 5.13
CA SER A 145 -1.87 37.62 4.92
C SER A 145 -2.63 37.99 6.20
N PRO A 146 -3.70 38.81 6.11
CA PRO A 146 -4.59 39.04 7.24
C PRO A 146 -5.35 37.77 7.67
N TYR A 147 -5.43 36.76 6.80
CA TYR A 147 -6.09 35.47 7.05
C TYR A 147 -5.12 34.36 7.46
N PHE A 148 -3.80 34.61 7.46
CA PHE A 148 -2.75 33.61 7.73
C PHE A 148 -3.04 32.77 8.97
N GLU A 149 -3.40 33.43 10.08
CA GLU A 149 -3.68 32.76 11.35
C GLU A 149 -4.96 31.90 11.32
N ALA A 150 -5.98 32.30 10.55
CA ALA A 150 -7.21 31.52 10.40
C ALA A 150 -7.01 30.31 9.48
N ILE A 151 -6.23 30.49 8.40
CA ILE A 151 -5.84 29.42 7.48
C ILE A 151 -4.96 28.39 8.20
N LEU A 152 -3.99 28.84 8.99
CA LEU A 152 -3.14 27.96 9.79
C LEU A 152 -3.96 27.13 10.77
N ILE A 153 -4.92 27.75 11.45
CA ILE A 153 -5.84 27.05 12.36
C ILE A 153 -6.71 26.03 11.63
N PHE A 154 -7.27 26.40 10.47
CA PHE A 154 -8.08 25.47 9.68
C PHE A 154 -7.26 24.26 9.22
N ARG A 155 -6.03 24.51 8.75
CA ARG A 155 -5.09 23.45 8.39
C ARG A 155 -4.81 22.53 9.57
N GLU A 156 -4.46 23.08 10.74
CA GLU A 156 -4.18 22.31 11.95
C GLU A 156 -5.34 21.39 12.34
N LEU A 157 -6.57 21.90 12.28
CA LEU A 157 -7.78 21.12 12.59
C LEU A 157 -8.00 20.00 11.57
N LEU A 158 -7.83 20.30 10.28
CA LEU A 158 -7.96 19.30 9.23
C LEU A 158 -6.89 18.22 9.36
N GLU A 159 -5.64 18.62 9.61
CA GLU A 159 -4.51 17.73 9.78
C GLU A 159 -4.68 16.84 11.01
N THR A 160 -5.04 17.42 12.15
CA THR A 160 -5.36 16.67 13.39
C THR A 160 -6.47 15.65 13.14
N ALA A 161 -7.51 16.02 12.40
CA ALA A 161 -8.62 15.10 12.08
C ALA A 161 -8.14 13.94 11.19
N LEU A 162 -7.37 14.22 10.14
CA LEU A 162 -6.84 13.20 9.23
C LEU A 162 -5.82 12.29 9.93
N GLN A 163 -4.94 12.84 10.77
CA GLN A 163 -3.98 12.06 11.56
C GLN A 163 -4.68 11.23 12.62
N THR A 164 -5.75 11.74 13.23
CA THR A 164 -6.59 10.95 14.17
C THR A 164 -7.26 9.79 13.44
N TYR A 165 -7.78 10.02 12.23
CA TYR A 165 -8.34 8.96 11.40
C TYR A 165 -7.29 7.90 11.03
N GLN A 166 -6.07 8.33 10.65
CA GLN A 166 -4.96 7.41 10.41
C GLN A 166 -4.57 6.63 11.67
N ALA A 167 -4.55 7.27 12.85
CA ALA A 167 -4.25 6.59 14.12
C ALA A 167 -5.30 5.53 14.45
N TYR A 168 -6.58 5.88 14.24
CA TYR A 168 -7.69 4.96 14.38
C TYR A 168 -7.54 3.75 13.46
N ARG A 169 -7.23 3.96 12.16
CA ARG A 169 -6.98 2.86 11.21
C ARG A 169 -5.78 2.00 11.62
N MET A 170 -4.67 2.61 12.02
CA MET A 170 -3.48 1.86 12.47
C MET A 170 -3.81 0.98 13.67
N ARG A 171 -4.63 1.46 14.62
CA ARG A 171 -5.08 0.68 15.79
C ARG A 171 -6.00 -0.49 15.43
N GLN A 172 -6.74 -0.35 14.34
CA GLN A 172 -7.66 -1.37 13.84
C GLN A 172 -6.93 -2.46 13.06
N PHE A 173 -5.99 -2.09 12.18
CA PHE A 173 -5.37 -3.03 11.25
C PHE A 173 -3.97 -3.47 11.68
N VAL A 174 -3.13 -2.60 12.25
CA VAL A 174 -1.71 -2.91 12.46
C VAL A 174 -1.50 -3.62 13.80
N PRO A 175 -0.99 -4.86 13.82
CA PRO A 175 -0.71 -5.58 15.07
C PRO A 175 0.58 -5.09 15.77
N ARG A 176 1.44 -4.33 15.07
CA ARG A 176 2.70 -3.80 15.63
C ARG A 176 2.46 -2.75 16.72
N VAL A 177 2.56 -3.21 17.97
CA VAL A 177 2.32 -2.39 19.17
C VAL A 177 3.23 -1.16 19.23
N TRP A 178 4.52 -1.31 18.92
CA TRP A 178 5.47 -0.20 18.99
C TRP A 178 5.13 0.91 17.99
N LEU A 179 4.71 0.55 16.77
CA LEU A 179 4.38 1.50 15.71
C LEU A 179 3.10 2.26 16.07
N ASN A 180 2.10 1.56 16.60
CA ASN A 180 0.87 2.16 17.11
C ASN A 180 1.12 3.14 18.26
N ARG A 181 1.96 2.75 19.25
CA ARG A 181 2.33 3.63 20.38
C ARG A 181 3.09 4.86 19.91
N PHE A 182 4.04 4.68 19.01
CA PHE A 182 4.82 5.77 18.43
C PHE A 182 3.93 6.78 17.71
N TYR A 183 3.03 6.32 16.84
CA TYR A 183 2.15 7.20 16.09
C TYR A 183 1.16 7.97 16.98
N VAL A 184 0.57 7.30 17.98
CA VAL A 184 -0.32 7.97 18.93
C VAL A 184 0.45 9.00 19.76
N ALA A 185 1.67 8.70 20.20
CA ALA A 185 2.50 9.67 20.91
C ALA A 185 2.77 10.91 20.04
N LEU A 186 3.05 10.74 18.76
CA LEU A 186 3.23 11.85 17.82
C LEU A 186 1.97 12.69 17.64
N LEU A 187 0.80 12.08 17.47
CA LEU A 187 -0.49 12.78 17.38
C LEU A 187 -0.78 13.61 18.64
N VAL A 188 -0.50 13.04 19.82
CA VAL A 188 -0.69 13.73 21.11
C VAL A 188 0.30 14.88 21.26
N LEU A 189 1.56 14.67 20.91
CA LEU A 189 2.56 15.74 20.88
C LEU A 189 2.17 16.85 19.92
N ASN A 190 1.52 16.54 18.79
CA ASN A 190 1.00 17.55 17.88
C ASN A 190 -0.10 18.39 18.52
N CYS A 191 -1.09 17.72 19.11
CA CYS A 191 -2.19 18.36 19.85
C CYS A 191 -1.68 19.30 20.95
N TRP A 192 -0.51 19.01 21.54
CA TRP A 192 0.11 19.78 22.60
C TRP A 192 1.25 20.69 22.13
N SER A 193 1.63 20.66 20.86
CA SER A 193 2.74 21.45 20.30
C SER A 193 2.47 22.94 20.48
N MET A 194 1.23 23.37 20.19
CA MET A 194 0.76 24.75 20.32
C MET A 194 0.94 25.34 21.72
N PRO A 195 0.37 24.75 22.79
CA PRO A 195 0.55 25.25 24.15
C PRO A 195 2.00 25.13 24.64
N ILE A 196 2.71 24.03 24.36
CA ILE A 196 4.09 23.82 24.81
C ILE A 196 5.01 24.92 24.27
N ILE A 197 4.99 25.17 22.95
CA ILE A 197 5.83 26.20 22.31
C ILE A 197 5.48 27.61 22.84
N GLN A 198 4.22 27.87 23.17
CA GLN A 198 3.81 29.14 23.78
C GLN A 198 4.37 29.33 25.19
N LEU A 199 4.42 28.27 25.99
CA LEU A 199 5.00 28.30 27.33
C LEU A 199 6.52 28.51 27.28
N CYS A 200 7.21 27.82 26.36
CA CYS A 200 8.66 27.90 26.21
C CYS A 200 9.14 29.20 25.55
N PHE A 201 8.38 29.79 24.62
CA PHE A 201 8.80 30.95 23.80
C PHE A 201 7.84 32.14 23.91
N LYS A 202 7.64 32.64 25.14
CA LYS A 202 6.68 33.73 25.46
C LYS A 202 6.94 35.03 24.71
N THR A 203 8.19 35.40 24.48
CA THR A 203 8.59 36.74 24.01
C THR A 203 8.81 36.88 22.50
N ASN A 204 9.04 35.80 21.75
CA ASN A 204 9.40 35.90 20.33
C ASN A 204 8.35 35.25 19.40
N ALA A 205 7.45 36.09 18.87
CA ALA A 205 6.36 35.64 17.99
C ALA A 205 6.84 34.94 16.70
N MET A 206 7.97 35.38 16.14
CA MET A 206 8.49 34.83 14.88
C MET A 206 9.15 33.47 15.07
N ARG A 207 9.89 33.28 16.17
CA ARG A 207 10.43 31.96 16.53
C ARG A 207 9.34 30.93 16.80
N ARG A 208 8.24 31.33 17.44
CA ARG A 208 7.07 30.44 17.64
C ARG A 208 6.50 29.96 16.31
N ARG A 209 6.32 30.86 15.33
CA ARG A 209 5.80 30.52 14.00
C ARG A 209 6.68 29.49 13.29
N VAL A 210 8.00 29.68 13.33
CA VAL A 210 8.95 28.72 12.76
C VAL A 210 8.86 27.36 13.47
N LEU A 211 8.77 27.35 14.81
CA LEU A 211 8.65 26.10 15.58
C LEU A 211 7.33 25.36 15.32
N TYR A 212 6.22 26.08 15.12
CA TYR A 212 4.95 25.46 14.72
C TYR A 212 5.07 24.77 13.37
N LEU A 213 5.57 25.49 12.35
CA LEU A 213 5.74 24.93 11.02
C LEU A 213 6.73 23.75 10.99
N LEU A 214 7.77 23.77 11.84
CA LEU A 214 8.71 22.65 11.96
C LEU A 214 8.07 21.41 12.58
N SER A 215 7.27 21.58 13.63
CA SER A 215 6.53 20.48 14.27
C SER A 215 5.58 19.82 13.27
N ASP A 216 4.84 20.65 12.55
CA ASP A 216 3.89 20.29 11.50
C ASP A 216 4.59 19.53 10.35
N THR A 217 5.69 20.08 9.83
CA THR A 217 6.52 19.45 8.79
C THR A 217 7.01 18.07 9.23
N LEU A 218 7.48 17.93 10.47
CA LEU A 218 7.99 16.66 10.98
C LEU A 218 6.89 15.60 11.05
N LEU A 219 5.70 15.99 11.50
CA LEU A 219 4.59 15.08 11.69
C LEU A 219 3.97 14.64 10.36
N ASP A 220 3.78 15.57 9.43
CA ASP A 220 3.36 15.29 8.06
C ASP A 220 4.35 14.32 7.39
N LEU A 221 5.66 14.55 7.55
CA LEU A 221 6.69 13.66 7.03
C LEU A 221 6.60 12.25 7.64
N VAL A 222 6.45 12.16 8.97
CA VAL A 222 6.39 10.85 9.63
C VAL A 222 5.15 10.07 9.19
N SER A 223 4.01 10.73 9.14
CA SER A 223 2.71 10.11 8.82
C SER A 223 2.60 9.69 7.36
N SER A 224 3.11 10.51 6.43
CA SER A 224 2.97 10.29 4.98
C SER A 224 4.13 9.54 4.33
N VAL A 225 5.33 9.57 4.93
CA VAL A 225 6.55 8.96 4.37
C VAL A 225 7.15 7.92 5.30
N VAL A 226 7.52 8.29 6.53
CA VAL A 226 8.32 7.41 7.41
C VAL A 226 7.58 6.11 7.75
N ILE A 227 6.29 6.19 8.11
CA ILE A 227 5.51 5.00 8.45
C ILE A 227 5.35 4.05 7.26
N PRO A 228 4.84 4.48 6.09
CA PRO A 228 4.75 3.61 4.92
C PRO A 228 6.09 3.02 4.50
N VAL A 229 7.18 3.81 4.53
CA VAL A 229 8.53 3.31 4.22
C VAL A 229 8.98 2.25 5.23
N THR A 230 8.75 2.47 6.52
CA THR A 230 9.14 1.51 7.56
C THR A 230 8.41 0.18 7.41
N LEU A 231 7.12 0.23 7.06
CA LEU A 231 6.34 -0.98 6.76
C LEU A 231 6.85 -1.65 5.47
N LEU A 232 7.03 -0.88 4.39
CA LEU A 232 7.52 -1.41 3.11
C LEU A 232 8.88 -2.10 3.26
N LEU A 233 9.82 -1.51 4.00
CA LEU A 233 11.15 -2.09 4.24
C LEU A 233 11.10 -3.46 4.92
N SER A 234 10.02 -3.76 5.67
CA SER A 234 9.87 -5.09 6.28
C SER A 234 9.52 -6.20 5.28
N TYR A 235 9.05 -5.85 4.07
CA TYR A 235 8.70 -6.80 3.02
C TYR A 235 9.70 -6.83 1.84
N VAL A 236 10.61 -5.86 1.74
CA VAL A 236 11.56 -5.77 0.61
C VAL A 236 12.45 -7.01 0.48
N ARG A 237 12.79 -7.67 1.59
CA ARG A 237 13.64 -8.88 1.58
C ARG A 237 12.92 -10.12 1.04
N ASP A 238 11.60 -10.14 1.17
CA ASP A 238 10.77 -11.28 0.78
C ASP A 238 10.29 -11.15 -0.68
N TYR A 239 10.47 -9.96 -1.28
CA TYR A 239 10.06 -9.68 -2.66
C TYR A 239 11.08 -10.24 -3.65
N GLU A 240 10.60 -11.04 -4.60
CA GLU A 240 11.41 -11.69 -5.60
C GLU A 240 11.18 -11.05 -6.99
N PRO A 241 12.16 -10.31 -7.54
CA PRO A 241 11.99 -9.58 -8.79
C PRO A 241 11.82 -10.47 -10.02
N SER A 242 12.28 -11.74 -9.97
CA SER A 242 12.27 -12.64 -11.12
C SER A 242 10.87 -13.00 -11.61
N PHE A 243 9.89 -13.11 -10.70
CA PHE A 243 8.47 -13.31 -11.03
C PHE A 243 7.57 -12.14 -10.60
N GLY A 244 8.13 -11.10 -9.98
CA GLY A 244 7.44 -9.85 -9.69
C GLY A 244 6.42 -9.97 -8.55
N GLY A 245 6.78 -10.67 -7.47
CA GLY A 245 5.91 -10.84 -6.31
C GLY A 245 6.61 -11.45 -5.11
N PHE A 246 5.81 -11.94 -4.16
CA PHE A 246 6.28 -12.73 -3.03
C PHE A 246 6.13 -14.20 -3.38
N ASP A 247 7.05 -15.04 -2.91
CA ASP A 247 6.96 -16.48 -3.13
C ASP A 247 5.60 -17.03 -2.64
N VAL A 248 5.07 -18.03 -3.36
CA VAL A 248 3.78 -18.67 -3.06
C VAL A 248 3.71 -19.14 -1.62
N TYR A 249 4.83 -19.62 -1.06
CA TYR A 249 4.93 -20.08 0.32
C TYR A 249 4.50 -19.03 1.36
N PHE A 250 4.80 -17.75 1.12
CA PHE A 250 4.42 -16.67 2.02
C PHE A 250 2.91 -16.47 2.11
N TRP A 251 2.18 -16.68 1.01
CA TRP A 251 0.72 -16.54 0.99
C TRP A 251 0.00 -17.64 1.77
N TYR A 252 0.66 -18.79 2.02
CA TYR A 252 0.16 -19.87 2.87
C TYR A 252 0.56 -19.73 4.35
N ASP A 253 1.57 -18.92 4.68
CA ASP A 253 1.91 -18.58 6.06
C ASP A 253 0.82 -17.68 6.66
N ASP A 254 0.09 -18.21 7.64
CA ASP A 254 -1.04 -17.52 8.26
C ASP A 254 -0.64 -16.19 8.92
N VAL A 255 0.57 -16.11 9.49
CA VAL A 255 1.09 -14.91 10.17
C VAL A 255 1.61 -13.90 9.15
N TRP A 256 2.25 -14.32 8.09
CA TRP A 256 2.67 -13.41 7.05
C TRP A 256 1.45 -12.84 6.30
N LEU A 257 0.51 -13.70 5.91
CA LEU A 257 -0.68 -13.32 5.16
C LEU A 257 -1.52 -12.27 5.91
N VAL A 258 -1.86 -12.51 7.18
CA VAL A 258 -2.69 -11.56 7.94
C VAL A 258 -1.94 -10.24 8.22
N ASN A 259 -0.60 -10.25 8.30
CA ASN A 259 0.18 -9.01 8.36
C ASN A 259 0.07 -8.22 7.05
N VAL A 260 0.23 -8.90 5.91
CA VAL A 260 0.09 -8.27 4.58
C VAL A 260 -1.30 -7.70 4.35
N LEU A 261 -2.35 -8.49 4.61
CA LEU A 261 -3.76 -8.06 4.48
C LEU A 261 -4.06 -6.77 5.24
N ASN A 262 -3.41 -6.59 6.40
CA ASN A 262 -3.61 -5.43 7.26
C ASN A 262 -2.67 -4.25 6.94
N GLU A 263 -1.37 -4.50 6.77
CA GLU A 263 -0.36 -3.45 6.61
C GLU A 263 -0.35 -2.86 5.20
N PHE A 264 -0.70 -3.64 4.18
CA PHE A 264 -0.76 -3.14 2.81
C PHE A 264 -1.89 -2.12 2.62
N GLN A 265 -2.93 -2.14 3.45
CA GLN A 265 -3.98 -1.13 3.50
C GLN A 265 -3.47 0.27 3.93
N LEU A 266 -2.24 0.35 4.46
CA LEU A 266 -1.53 1.58 4.80
C LEU A 266 -0.42 1.91 3.80
N ILE A 267 0.28 0.91 3.28
CA ILE A 267 1.32 1.10 2.25
C ILE A 267 0.66 1.54 0.93
N LEU A 268 -0.28 0.74 0.43
CA LEU A 268 -1.03 0.99 -0.79
C LEU A 268 -2.19 1.94 -0.53
N VAL A 269 -2.57 2.67 -1.59
CA VAL A 269 -3.77 3.48 -1.64
C VAL A 269 -4.98 2.56 -1.61
N ALA A 270 -5.75 2.61 -0.51
CA ALA A 270 -6.92 1.77 -0.31
C ALA A 270 -8.18 2.28 -1.02
N SER A 271 -8.28 3.60 -1.24
CA SER A 271 -9.46 4.23 -1.84
C SER A 271 -9.14 5.63 -2.39
N TRP A 272 -10.11 6.23 -3.08
CA TRP A 272 -10.02 7.63 -3.52
C TRP A 272 -9.96 8.62 -2.35
N SER A 273 -10.66 8.35 -1.26
CA SER A 273 -10.60 9.20 -0.06
C SER A 273 -9.25 9.09 0.63
N ASP A 274 -8.65 7.89 0.65
CA ASP A 274 -7.29 7.69 1.14
C ASP A 274 -6.29 8.47 0.26
N LEU A 275 -6.35 8.32 -1.07
CA LEU A 275 -5.50 9.08 -1.99
C LEU A 275 -5.61 10.59 -1.76
N PHE A 276 -6.84 11.10 -1.66
CA PHE A 276 -7.09 12.52 -1.42
C PHE A 276 -6.46 12.99 -0.10
N SER A 277 -6.59 12.22 0.98
CA SER A 277 -5.97 12.56 2.27
C SER A 277 -4.44 12.62 2.19
N ARG A 278 -3.81 11.66 1.48
CA ARG A 278 -2.35 11.64 1.27
C ARG A 278 -1.87 12.82 0.44
N VAL A 279 -2.63 13.23 -0.57
CA VAL A 279 -2.35 14.43 -1.36
C VAL A 279 -2.40 15.68 -0.49
N LEU A 280 -3.41 15.81 0.38
CA LEU A 280 -3.52 16.95 1.29
C LEU A 280 -2.33 17.06 2.23
N PHE A 281 -1.91 15.96 2.87
CA PHE A 281 -0.69 15.94 3.70
C PHE A 281 0.55 16.32 2.90
N SER A 282 0.69 15.80 1.67
CA SER A 282 1.83 16.11 0.81
C SER A 282 1.89 17.59 0.40
N LEU A 283 0.74 18.20 0.10
CA LEU A 283 0.64 19.62 -0.22
C LEU A 283 0.86 20.50 1.02
N GLY A 284 0.38 20.06 2.19
CA GLY A 284 0.66 20.69 3.48
C GLY A 284 2.16 20.76 3.75
N LEU A 285 2.82 19.61 3.65
CA LEU A 285 4.27 19.47 3.82
C LEU A 285 5.05 20.43 2.91
N LEU A 286 4.70 20.50 1.63
CA LEU A 286 5.29 21.46 0.68
C LEU A 286 5.07 22.92 1.11
N GLY A 287 3.83 23.28 1.46
CA GLY A 287 3.49 24.65 1.89
C GLY A 287 4.19 25.05 3.19
N CYS A 288 4.42 24.11 4.11
CA CYS A 288 5.15 24.33 5.35
C CYS A 288 6.64 24.59 5.09
N MET A 289 7.27 23.78 4.23
CA MET A 289 8.66 24.01 3.83
C MET A 289 8.85 25.40 3.19
N GLU A 290 7.97 25.81 2.27
CA GLU A 290 8.02 27.15 1.66
C GLU A 290 7.80 28.27 2.69
N SER A 291 6.84 28.11 3.59
CA SER A 291 6.59 29.09 4.65
C SER A 291 7.80 29.26 5.58
N ILE A 292 8.52 28.18 5.90
CA ILE A 292 9.75 28.23 6.70
C ILE A 292 10.86 28.99 5.95
N LYS A 293 11.02 28.76 4.63
CA LYS A 293 12.00 29.47 3.79
C LYS A 293 11.76 30.99 3.80
N ASP A 294 10.50 31.43 3.79
CA ASP A 294 10.13 32.84 3.83
C ASP A 294 10.33 33.50 5.21
N LEU A 295 10.28 32.69 6.27
CA LEU A 295 10.36 33.17 7.65
C LEU A 295 11.80 33.27 8.17
N ILE A 296 12.75 32.59 7.56
CA ILE A 296 14.15 32.51 8.02
C ILE A 296 15.06 33.32 7.11
N ARG A 297 15.99 34.10 7.67
CA ARG A 297 17.03 34.80 6.88
C ARG A 297 18.40 34.75 7.57
N PRO A 298 19.51 34.82 6.82
CA PRO A 298 20.83 34.93 7.42
C PRO A 298 20.99 36.30 8.08
N ARG A 299 21.60 36.35 9.27
CA ARG A 299 21.98 37.62 9.92
C ARG A 299 22.90 38.40 8.98
N PRO A 300 22.65 39.70 8.75
CA PRO A 300 23.61 40.53 8.03
C PRO A 300 24.91 40.59 8.85
N SER A 301 26.02 40.17 8.25
CA SER A 301 27.35 40.33 8.84
C SER A 301 27.57 41.82 9.12
N SER A 302 27.83 42.17 10.38
CA SER A 302 28.22 43.53 10.76
C SER A 302 29.61 43.86 10.22
N GLN A 303 29.72 44.05 8.91
CA GLN A 303 30.91 44.55 8.22
C GLN A 303 30.48 45.57 7.17
N LEU A 304 29.96 46.70 7.65
CA LEU A 304 29.99 47.99 6.96
C LEU A 304 29.92 49.07 8.04
N VAL A 305 30.96 49.11 8.87
CA VAL A 305 31.34 50.38 9.50
C VAL A 305 31.83 51.24 8.34
N LEU A 306 30.96 52.13 7.84
CA LEU A 306 31.42 53.24 7.00
C LEU A 306 32.54 53.95 7.78
N PRO A 307 33.71 54.21 7.17
CA PRO A 307 34.73 54.98 7.85
C PRO A 307 34.13 56.35 8.17
N GLN A 308 34.01 56.68 9.45
CA GLN A 308 33.74 58.05 9.88
C GLN A 308 35.00 58.88 9.64
N GLY A 309 35.23 59.22 8.37
CA GLY A 309 36.24 60.19 7.95
C GLY A 309 35.64 61.59 7.93
N PRO A 310 36.44 62.64 8.21
CA PRO A 310 35.98 64.02 8.34
C PRO A 310 35.33 64.61 7.08
N ALA A 311 35.46 63.97 5.91
CA ALA A 311 34.90 64.45 4.64
C ALA A 311 33.35 64.31 4.53
N VAL A 312 32.68 63.56 5.41
CA VAL A 312 31.21 63.38 5.36
C VAL A 312 30.46 64.48 6.14
N GLN A 313 31.12 65.16 7.09
CA GLN A 313 30.50 66.26 7.83
C GLN A 313 30.38 67.54 6.99
N ASP A 314 31.32 67.80 6.08
CA ASP A 314 31.27 68.97 5.19
C ASP A 314 30.14 68.89 4.16
N LEU A 315 29.77 67.69 3.71
CA LEU A 315 28.66 67.51 2.76
C LEU A 315 27.28 67.69 3.41
N LEU A 316 27.17 67.45 4.72
CA LEU A 316 25.93 67.62 5.49
C LEU A 316 25.69 69.08 5.93
N ALA A 317 26.74 69.90 5.99
CA ALA A 317 26.64 71.32 6.30
C ALA A 317 26.05 72.17 5.15
N VAL A 318 26.19 71.72 3.90
CA VAL A 318 25.69 72.44 2.70
C VAL A 318 24.19 72.22 2.45
N LEU A 319 23.56 71.20 3.07
CA LEU A 319 22.19 70.78 2.79
C LEU A 319 21.15 71.16 3.87
N SER A 320 21.51 71.99 4.85
CA SER A 320 20.57 72.42 5.90
C SER A 320 19.81 73.70 5.51
N PRO A 321 18.46 73.71 5.47
CA PRO A 321 17.68 74.93 5.25
C PRO A 321 17.60 75.80 6.52
N PRO A 322 17.39 77.14 6.40
CA PRO A 322 17.34 78.05 7.56
C PRO A 322 16.01 77.94 8.34
N PRO A 323 15.99 78.36 9.62
CA PRO A 323 14.83 78.17 10.50
C PRO A 323 13.65 79.09 10.14
N PRO A 324 12.39 78.68 10.45
CA PRO A 324 11.21 79.41 10.01
C PRO A 324 10.92 80.63 10.89
N SER A 325 10.67 81.77 10.25
CA SER A 325 10.06 82.95 10.86
C SER A 325 8.53 82.83 10.89
N VAL A 326 7.95 83.12 12.05
CA VAL A 326 6.52 83.12 12.37
C VAL A 326 5.80 84.27 11.65
N ILE A 327 4.77 83.97 10.85
CA ILE A 327 3.72 84.95 10.47
C ILE A 327 2.35 84.23 10.42
N HIS A 328 1.34 84.88 11.00
CA HIS A 328 -0.06 84.46 11.10
C HIS A 328 -0.90 84.86 9.86
N PRO A 329 -2.15 84.37 9.71
CA PRO A 329 -2.75 84.01 8.42
C PRO A 329 -3.48 85.16 7.72
N ARG A 330 -3.52 85.14 6.38
CA ARG A 330 -4.55 85.85 5.60
C ARG A 330 -5.01 85.05 4.38
N GLN A 331 -6.32 85.08 4.20
CA GLN A 331 -7.11 84.58 3.08
C GLN A 331 -6.66 85.17 1.74
N LEU A 332 -6.67 84.36 0.67
CA LEU A 332 -7.20 84.79 -0.64
C LEU A 332 -7.49 83.59 -1.55
N GLU A 333 -8.72 83.57 -2.08
CA GLU A 333 -9.19 82.70 -3.15
C GLU A 333 -8.44 82.93 -4.47
N LYS A 334 -8.26 81.88 -5.29
CA LYS A 334 -8.83 81.73 -6.65
C LYS A 334 -8.07 80.71 -7.50
N ASN A 335 -8.81 79.69 -7.91
CA ASN A 335 -8.91 79.12 -9.26
C ASN A 335 -7.70 79.20 -10.19
N VAL A 336 -7.02 78.07 -10.39
CA VAL A 336 -6.52 77.68 -11.72
C VAL A 336 -6.76 76.18 -11.91
N SER A 337 -7.66 75.85 -12.84
CA SER A 337 -7.89 74.51 -13.34
C SER A 337 -6.85 74.18 -14.42
N ILE A 338 -6.12 73.09 -14.24
CA ILE A 338 -5.37 72.46 -15.33
C ILE A 338 -5.81 71.00 -15.40
N ARG A 339 -6.51 70.68 -16.48
CA ARG A 339 -7.05 69.38 -16.84
C ARG A 339 -5.92 68.54 -17.42
N ALA A 340 -5.52 67.46 -16.74
CA ALA A 340 -4.66 66.40 -17.27
C ALA A 340 -5.51 65.12 -17.46
N PRO A 341 -5.19 64.25 -18.44
CA PRO A 341 -6.09 63.21 -18.91
C PRO A 341 -6.21 62.06 -17.90
N ALA A 342 -7.43 61.54 -17.78
CA ALA A 342 -7.74 60.37 -16.98
C ALA A 342 -7.02 59.12 -17.53
N LEU A 343 -6.02 58.61 -16.79
CA LEU A 343 -5.64 57.21 -16.89
C LEU A 343 -6.68 56.37 -16.14
N ALA A 344 -7.25 55.39 -16.83
CA ALA A 344 -8.19 54.41 -16.30
C ALA A 344 -7.61 53.71 -15.06
N PRO A 345 -8.44 53.41 -14.03
CA PRO A 345 -7.99 52.62 -12.90
C PRO A 345 -7.72 51.18 -13.36
N SER A 346 -6.48 50.74 -13.20
CA SER A 346 -6.15 49.31 -13.20
C SER A 346 -6.89 48.67 -12.03
N HIS A 347 -7.90 47.87 -12.34
CA HIS A 347 -8.62 47.03 -11.37
C HIS A 347 -7.64 46.01 -10.76
N HIS A 348 -6.92 46.42 -9.72
CA HIS A 348 -6.41 45.48 -8.73
C HIS A 348 -7.61 44.97 -7.94
N LEU A 349 -7.86 43.65 -7.97
CA LEU A 349 -8.75 42.97 -7.05
C LEU A 349 -8.16 43.07 -5.63
N SER A 350 -8.29 44.25 -5.01
CA SER A 350 -7.98 44.44 -3.60
C SER A 350 -9.18 43.90 -2.81
N PHE A 351 -9.01 42.76 -2.14
CA PHE A 351 -9.95 42.35 -1.11
C PHE A 351 -10.05 43.49 -0.09
N ALA A 352 -11.25 44.04 0.07
CA ALA A 352 -11.50 45.15 0.96
C ALA A 352 -11.03 44.79 2.38
N ARG A 353 -10.09 45.58 2.90
CA ARG A 353 -9.55 45.41 4.26
C ARG A 353 -10.62 45.84 5.26
N VAL A 354 -11.52 44.91 5.60
CA VAL A 354 -12.50 45.08 6.67
C VAL A 354 -11.74 45.15 8.00
N ARG A 355 -11.62 46.36 8.54
CA ARG A 355 -11.04 46.60 9.86
C ARG A 355 -12.15 46.44 10.90
N THR A 356 -12.51 45.20 11.23
CA THR A 356 -13.48 44.93 12.29
C THR A 356 -12.79 44.85 13.65
N SER A 357 -13.59 45.15 14.68
CA SER A 357 -13.36 44.98 16.12
C SER A 357 -13.10 43.51 16.52
N ALA A 358 -12.14 42.87 15.86
CA ALA A 358 -11.93 41.42 15.83
C ALA A 358 -10.83 40.94 16.82
N SER A 359 -10.19 41.83 17.58
CA SER A 359 -9.04 41.47 18.41
C SER A 359 -9.41 40.62 19.64
N THR A 360 -10.51 40.94 20.33
CA THR A 360 -10.93 40.21 21.54
C THR A 360 -11.68 38.91 21.20
N ILE A 361 -12.53 38.94 20.17
CA ILE A 361 -13.23 37.74 19.66
C ILE A 361 -12.23 36.77 19.05
N GLY A 362 -11.26 37.27 18.26
CA GLY A 362 -10.18 36.47 17.71
C GLY A 362 -9.28 35.85 18.78
N HIS A 363 -8.98 36.56 19.87
CA HIS A 363 -8.20 35.98 20.98
C HIS A 363 -8.97 34.87 21.72
N ARG A 364 -10.25 35.08 22.01
CA ARG A 364 -11.11 34.06 22.67
C ARG A 364 -11.29 32.83 21.80
N CYS A 365 -11.55 32.99 20.50
CA CYS A 365 -11.62 31.87 19.55
C CYS A 365 -10.30 31.10 19.47
N LYS A 366 -9.15 31.79 19.44
CA LYS A 366 -7.83 31.15 19.45
C LYS A 366 -7.56 30.36 20.72
N LEU A 367 -7.91 30.92 21.88
CA LEU A 367 -7.75 30.22 23.15
C LEU A 367 -8.67 28.99 23.21
N PHE A 368 -9.91 29.12 22.75
CA PHE A 368 -10.87 28.02 22.66
C PHE A 368 -10.34 26.88 21.80
N ILE A 369 -9.84 27.16 20.58
CA ILE A 369 -9.32 26.14 19.68
C ILE A 369 -8.09 25.42 20.25
N LYS A 370 -7.20 26.15 20.94
CA LYS A 370 -6.05 25.55 21.64
C LYS A 370 -6.49 24.65 22.78
N SER A 371 -7.49 25.06 23.55
CA SER A 371 -8.06 24.23 24.61
C SER A 371 -8.72 22.98 24.03
N CYS A 372 -9.47 23.10 22.93
CA CYS A 372 -10.09 21.97 22.25
C CYS A 372 -9.07 20.97 21.71
N THR A 373 -8.01 21.43 21.04
CA THR A 373 -6.92 20.57 20.54
C THR A 373 -6.16 19.91 21.68
N SER A 374 -5.87 20.64 22.76
CA SER A 374 -5.23 20.06 23.95
C SER A 374 -6.09 18.98 24.61
N LEU A 375 -7.40 19.24 24.73
CA LEU A 375 -8.37 18.28 25.25
C LEU A 375 -8.53 17.07 24.31
N TRP A 376 -8.44 17.28 23.00
CA TRP A 376 -8.44 16.20 22.00
C TRP A 376 -7.24 15.28 22.18
N GLY A 377 -6.03 15.83 22.39
CA GLY A 377 -4.84 15.04 22.72
C GLY A 377 -5.03 14.19 23.98
N LEU A 378 -5.66 14.75 25.02
CA LEU A 378 -6.01 14.00 26.24
C LEU A 378 -7.04 12.89 25.93
N LEU A 379 -8.08 13.18 25.15
CA LEU A 379 -9.07 12.19 24.74
C LEU A 379 -8.42 11.04 23.96
N VAL A 380 -7.55 11.35 23.00
CA VAL A 380 -6.79 10.35 22.23
C VAL A 380 -5.94 9.47 23.16
N LEU A 381 -5.26 10.04 24.16
CA LEU A 381 -4.54 9.26 25.17
C LEU A 381 -5.46 8.36 25.97
N VAL A 382 -6.60 8.86 26.44
CA VAL A 382 -7.59 8.07 27.19
C VAL A 382 -8.09 6.90 26.35
N LEU A 383 -8.44 7.15 25.08
CA LEU A 383 -8.85 6.10 24.13
C LEU A 383 -7.72 5.09 23.87
N HIS A 384 -6.48 5.55 23.76
CA HIS A 384 -5.32 4.69 23.59
C HIS A 384 -5.10 3.79 24.81
N PHE A 385 -5.07 4.35 26.01
CA PHE A 385 -4.91 3.57 27.25
C PHE A 385 -6.08 2.62 27.49
N SER A 386 -7.31 3.04 27.21
CA SER A 386 -8.48 2.16 27.30
C SER A 386 -8.41 0.99 26.31
N ALA A 387 -7.87 1.19 25.11
CA ALA A 387 -7.65 0.09 24.17
C ALA A 387 -6.45 -0.79 24.56
N GLU A 388 -5.38 -0.23 25.13
CA GLU A 388 -4.24 -1.00 25.67
C GLU A 388 -4.59 -1.81 26.92
N SER A 389 -5.54 -1.34 27.74
CA SER A 389 -5.92 -2.01 28.98
C SER A 389 -6.69 -3.31 28.76
N LYS A 390 -7.13 -3.61 27.54
CA LYS A 390 -7.81 -4.87 27.25
C LYS A 390 -6.85 -6.04 27.32
N ALA A 391 -7.34 -7.13 27.91
CA ALA A 391 -6.60 -8.38 28.02
C ALA A 391 -6.21 -8.93 26.64
N THR A 392 -5.09 -9.63 26.58
CA THR A 392 -4.69 -10.40 25.41
C THR A 392 -5.39 -11.75 25.42
N VAL A 393 -5.80 -12.23 24.24
CA VAL A 393 -6.36 -13.58 24.08
C VAL A 393 -5.23 -14.53 23.74
N ALA A 394 -5.09 -15.64 24.48
CA ALA A 394 -3.96 -16.56 24.33
C ALA A 394 -3.90 -17.21 22.93
N GLN A 395 -5.08 -17.56 22.38
CA GLN A 395 -5.24 -18.13 21.04
C GLN A 395 -5.10 -17.09 19.93
N CYS A 396 -4.93 -15.81 20.27
CA CYS A 396 -4.79 -14.75 19.29
C CYS A 396 -3.33 -14.56 18.88
N ARG A 397 -3.00 -14.94 17.65
CA ARG A 397 -1.65 -14.77 17.09
C ARG A 397 -1.43 -13.39 16.51
N MET A 398 -2.50 -12.66 16.20
CA MET A 398 -2.44 -11.24 15.83
C MET A 398 -3.43 -10.40 16.60
N GLN A 399 -2.95 -9.90 17.74
CA GLN A 399 -3.71 -9.00 18.60
C GLN A 399 -3.74 -7.59 17.99
N VAL A 400 -4.94 -7.07 17.77
CA VAL A 400 -5.19 -5.66 17.44
C VAL A 400 -5.91 -4.96 18.59
N ARG A 401 -5.84 -3.63 18.63
CA ARG A 401 -6.36 -2.83 19.76
C ARG A 401 -7.16 -1.62 19.25
N PRO A 402 -8.31 -1.85 18.61
CA PRO A 402 -9.14 -0.80 18.07
C PRO A 402 -9.66 0.10 19.20
N TRP A 403 -9.79 1.38 18.91
CA TRP A 403 -10.49 2.30 19.80
C TRP A 403 -11.97 1.94 19.85
N PHE A 404 -12.62 2.26 20.97
CA PHE A 404 -14.06 2.04 21.22
C PHE A 404 -14.54 0.59 21.27
N GLY A 405 -13.73 -0.41 20.92
CA GLY A 405 -14.12 -1.81 21.08
C GLY A 405 -14.40 -2.13 22.56
N ARG A 406 -15.31 -3.06 22.83
CA ARG A 406 -15.63 -3.49 24.20
C ARG A 406 -14.90 -4.77 24.60
N LYS A 407 -14.77 -5.69 23.65
CA LYS A 407 -14.02 -6.94 23.77
C LYS A 407 -12.56 -6.77 23.29
N PRO A 408 -11.64 -7.67 23.69
CA PRO A 408 -10.33 -7.76 23.05
C PRO A 408 -10.49 -8.12 21.57
N ALA A 409 -9.62 -7.64 20.68
CA ALA A 409 -9.80 -7.82 19.24
C ALA A 409 -8.65 -8.64 18.64
N CYS A 410 -8.98 -9.58 17.78
CA CYS A 410 -8.02 -10.51 17.19
C CYS A 410 -8.22 -10.62 15.70
N ALA A 411 -7.17 -10.43 14.90
CA ALA A 411 -7.24 -10.63 13.45
C ALA A 411 -7.02 -12.11 13.06
N LEU A 412 -6.03 -12.77 13.69
CA LEU A 412 -5.69 -14.18 13.45
C LEU A 412 -5.92 -15.01 14.71
N LEU A 413 -6.98 -15.81 14.70
CA LEU A 413 -7.34 -16.70 15.79
C LEU A 413 -6.85 -18.13 15.47
N VAL A 414 -5.99 -18.67 16.32
CA VAL A 414 -5.41 -20.01 16.15
C VAL A 414 -5.72 -20.86 17.36
N VAL A 415 -6.53 -21.90 17.17
CA VAL A 415 -6.79 -22.92 18.19
C VAL A 415 -6.01 -24.16 17.83
N ASP A 416 -5.02 -24.48 18.65
CA ASP A 416 -4.24 -25.72 18.55
C ASP A 416 -4.69 -26.66 19.67
N CYS A 417 -5.49 -27.66 19.31
CA CYS A 417 -6.08 -28.60 20.26
C CYS A 417 -5.01 -29.37 21.06
N HIS A 418 -3.86 -29.67 20.46
CA HIS A 418 -2.75 -30.33 21.14
C HIS A 418 -2.11 -29.40 22.18
N ARG A 419 -1.88 -28.13 21.84
CA ARG A 419 -1.33 -27.12 22.78
C ARG A 419 -2.31 -26.82 23.92
N GLU A 420 -3.60 -26.73 23.61
CA GLU A 420 -4.67 -26.45 24.58
C GLU A 420 -5.11 -27.70 25.38
N GLN A 421 -4.55 -28.87 25.06
CA GLN A 421 -4.86 -30.16 25.70
C GLN A 421 -6.34 -30.54 25.65
N ILE A 422 -7.00 -30.27 24.51
CA ILE A 422 -8.39 -30.62 24.25
C ILE A 422 -8.51 -31.52 23.02
N PRO A 423 -9.56 -32.37 22.92
CA PRO A 423 -9.74 -33.23 21.75
C PRO A 423 -10.29 -32.48 20.51
N GLY A 424 -11.05 -31.40 20.73
CA GLY A 424 -11.71 -30.62 19.66
C GLY A 424 -13.23 -30.46 19.83
N ASP A 425 -13.75 -30.57 21.06
CA ASP A 425 -15.18 -30.42 21.34
C ASP A 425 -15.71 -29.03 20.99
N ALA A 426 -16.92 -28.96 20.42
CA ALA A 426 -17.49 -27.71 19.90
C ALA A 426 -17.65 -26.65 21.01
N GLU A 427 -18.06 -27.04 22.22
CA GLU A 427 -18.25 -26.12 23.35
C GLU A 427 -16.94 -25.48 23.82
N GLN A 428 -15.86 -26.27 23.88
CA GLN A 428 -14.55 -25.79 24.30
C GLN A 428 -13.95 -24.82 23.28
N ILE A 429 -14.05 -25.15 21.98
CA ILE A 429 -13.60 -24.25 20.91
C ILE A 429 -14.45 -22.97 20.90
N ALA A 430 -15.77 -23.09 21.07
CA ALA A 430 -16.67 -21.93 21.15
C ALA A 430 -16.33 -20.98 22.31
N ALA A 431 -15.86 -21.51 23.45
CA ALA A 431 -15.42 -20.69 24.58
C ALA A 431 -14.18 -19.86 24.24
N PHE A 432 -13.22 -20.42 23.50
CA PHE A 432 -12.06 -19.64 23.00
C PHE A 432 -12.49 -18.57 21.99
N TRP A 433 -13.48 -18.88 21.16
CA TRP A 433 -14.03 -17.95 20.16
C TRP A 433 -14.91 -16.85 20.76
N GLU A 434 -15.39 -16.99 22.00
CA GLU A 434 -16.14 -15.95 22.71
C GLU A 434 -15.27 -14.80 23.21
N ALA A 435 -14.01 -15.11 23.52
CA ALA A 435 -13.08 -14.17 24.11
C ALA A 435 -12.86 -12.93 23.22
N PRO A 436 -12.52 -13.06 21.92
CA PRO A 436 -12.35 -11.90 21.04
C PRO A 436 -13.67 -11.30 20.55
N ASP A 437 -13.58 -10.06 20.06
CA ASP A 437 -14.59 -9.41 19.24
C ASP A 437 -14.69 -10.12 17.89
N GLU A 438 -15.85 -10.74 17.64
CA GLU A 438 -16.10 -11.56 16.47
C GLU A 438 -15.96 -10.79 15.16
N SER A 439 -16.28 -9.48 15.16
CA SER A 439 -16.21 -8.60 13.99
C SER A 439 -14.80 -8.23 13.56
N MET A 440 -13.79 -8.59 14.35
CA MET A 440 -12.38 -8.29 14.10
C MET A 440 -11.60 -9.50 13.60
N VAL A 441 -12.19 -10.70 13.65
CA VAL A 441 -11.55 -11.95 13.24
C VAL A 441 -11.60 -12.07 11.72
N THR A 442 -10.42 -11.99 11.09
CA THR A 442 -10.28 -12.11 9.64
C THR A 442 -9.84 -13.49 9.21
N ARG A 443 -9.16 -14.26 10.08
CA ARG A 443 -8.74 -15.63 9.77
C ARG A 443 -8.81 -16.52 11.01
N VAL A 444 -9.35 -17.72 10.82
CA VAL A 444 -9.42 -18.76 11.84
C VAL A 444 -8.62 -19.97 11.39
N VAL A 445 -7.77 -20.47 12.29
CA VAL A 445 -7.02 -21.72 12.07
C VAL A 445 -7.29 -22.68 13.21
N LEU A 446 -7.84 -23.84 12.89
CA LEU A 446 -8.01 -24.98 13.79
C LEU A 446 -6.95 -26.02 13.45
N ARG A 447 -6.21 -26.52 14.43
CA ARG A 447 -5.16 -27.49 14.18
C ARG A 447 -5.00 -28.54 15.27
N HIS A 448 -4.49 -29.70 14.88
CA HIS A 448 -4.12 -30.79 15.78
C HIS A 448 -5.29 -31.33 16.64
N CYS A 449 -6.52 -31.27 16.13
CA CYS A 449 -7.71 -31.72 16.84
C CYS A 449 -8.02 -33.18 16.47
N THR A 450 -8.01 -34.08 17.45
CA THR A 450 -8.25 -35.52 17.24
C THR A 450 -9.72 -35.87 17.04
N SER A 451 -10.63 -34.98 17.46
CA SER A 451 -12.08 -35.12 17.33
C SER A 451 -12.72 -33.74 17.17
N LEU A 452 -12.46 -33.10 16.04
CA LEU A 452 -12.97 -31.76 15.74
C LEU A 452 -14.49 -31.80 15.50
N GLN A 453 -15.22 -31.07 16.35
CA GLN A 453 -16.62 -30.71 16.14
C GLN A 453 -16.69 -29.21 15.86
N MET A 454 -17.13 -28.83 14.66
CA MET A 454 -17.16 -27.41 14.27
C MET A 454 -18.22 -26.64 15.06
N PRO A 455 -17.85 -25.57 15.80
CA PRO A 455 -18.82 -24.82 16.58
C PRO A 455 -19.76 -23.98 15.72
N THR A 456 -21.04 -23.92 16.10
CA THR A 456 -22.03 -23.02 15.48
C THR A 456 -21.68 -21.54 15.62
N ARG A 457 -20.82 -21.19 16.57
CA ARG A 457 -20.27 -19.83 16.72
C ARG A 457 -19.48 -19.38 15.48
N LEU A 458 -19.06 -20.28 14.59
CA LEU A 458 -18.48 -19.91 13.29
C LEU A 458 -19.32 -18.84 12.58
N GLN A 459 -20.66 -18.96 12.65
CA GLN A 459 -21.64 -18.03 12.07
C GLN A 459 -21.55 -16.58 12.56
N SER A 460 -20.80 -16.31 13.63
CA SER A 460 -20.63 -14.96 14.19
C SER A 460 -19.49 -14.16 13.56
N PHE A 461 -18.61 -14.80 12.78
CA PHE A 461 -17.45 -14.15 12.16
C PHE A 461 -17.80 -13.55 10.80
N ASP A 462 -18.47 -12.39 10.82
CA ASP A 462 -18.94 -11.67 9.61
C ASP A 462 -17.83 -11.05 8.75
N TRP A 463 -16.63 -10.91 9.32
CA TRP A 463 -15.42 -10.40 8.65
C TRP A 463 -14.39 -11.48 8.29
N LEU A 464 -14.76 -12.76 8.40
CA LEU A 464 -13.89 -13.87 8.07
C LEU A 464 -13.50 -13.83 6.58
N LEU A 465 -12.20 -13.80 6.31
CA LEU A 465 -11.59 -13.89 4.98
C LEU A 465 -11.09 -15.30 4.69
N GLY A 466 -10.70 -16.07 5.71
CA GLY A 466 -10.28 -17.45 5.49
C GLY A 466 -10.43 -18.37 6.70
N LEU A 467 -10.73 -19.63 6.41
CA LEU A 467 -10.79 -20.72 7.39
C LEU A 467 -9.81 -21.80 7.00
N LYS A 468 -8.96 -22.21 7.95
CA LYS A 468 -8.00 -23.30 7.78
C LYS A 468 -8.19 -24.36 8.85
N VAL A 469 -8.26 -25.61 8.44
CA VAL A 469 -8.23 -26.79 9.33
C VAL A 469 -7.00 -27.60 8.95
N TYR A 470 -6.10 -27.81 9.90
CA TYR A 470 -4.84 -28.52 9.67
C TYR A 470 -4.69 -29.73 10.58
N ASN A 471 -4.28 -30.87 10.02
CA ASN A 471 -3.91 -32.08 10.77
C ASN A 471 -4.96 -32.44 11.85
N SER A 472 -6.19 -32.66 11.42
CA SER A 472 -7.34 -32.82 12.34
C SER A 472 -8.35 -33.83 11.81
N THR A 473 -9.00 -34.56 12.71
CA THR A 473 -10.11 -35.46 12.38
C THR A 473 -11.42 -34.73 12.57
N ILE A 474 -12.15 -34.46 11.49
CA ILE A 474 -13.47 -33.83 11.52
C ILE A 474 -14.51 -34.90 11.83
N VAL A 475 -15.04 -34.87 13.05
CA VAL A 475 -16.10 -35.77 13.52
C VAL A 475 -17.47 -35.20 13.19
N GLU A 476 -17.63 -33.89 13.34
CA GLU A 476 -18.89 -33.21 13.05
C GLU A 476 -18.64 -31.82 12.49
N TRP A 477 -19.33 -31.49 11.40
CA TRP A 477 -19.48 -30.12 10.91
C TRP A 477 -20.84 -30.02 10.23
N SER A 478 -21.83 -29.69 11.06
CA SER A 478 -23.24 -29.67 10.71
C SER A 478 -23.65 -28.42 9.93
N GLU A 479 -24.88 -28.43 9.39
CA GLU A 479 -25.47 -27.29 8.69
C GLU A 479 -25.60 -26.04 9.58
N ASP A 480 -25.82 -26.21 10.89
CA ASP A 480 -25.90 -25.09 11.84
C ASP A 480 -24.59 -24.31 11.95
N ALA A 481 -23.46 -24.98 11.69
CA ALA A 481 -22.12 -24.39 11.65
C ALA A 481 -21.62 -24.18 10.21
N ALA A 482 -22.52 -24.11 9.22
CA ALA A 482 -22.11 -23.99 7.83
C ALA A 482 -21.53 -22.63 7.43
N LEU A 483 -20.63 -22.63 6.46
CA LEU A 483 -20.26 -21.42 5.76
C LEU A 483 -21.42 -20.99 4.86
N THR A 484 -21.99 -19.83 5.15
CA THR A 484 -23.06 -19.22 4.35
C THR A 484 -22.71 -17.80 3.92
N ASN A 485 -23.22 -17.35 2.77
CA ASN A 485 -23.01 -16.02 2.22
C ASN A 485 -23.63 -14.94 3.11
N ALA A 486 -24.78 -15.23 3.74
CA ALA A 486 -25.42 -14.32 4.68
C ALA A 486 -24.57 -14.03 5.92
N ARG A 487 -23.76 -15.00 6.37
CA ARG A 487 -22.94 -14.90 7.60
C ARG A 487 -21.47 -14.65 7.35
N HIS A 488 -20.96 -15.06 6.20
CA HIS A 488 -19.55 -14.94 5.82
C HIS A 488 -19.43 -14.34 4.40
N PRO A 489 -19.96 -13.12 4.15
CA PRO A 489 -20.02 -12.54 2.81
C PRO A 489 -18.64 -12.20 2.22
N ARG A 490 -17.56 -12.34 3.00
CA ARG A 490 -16.19 -11.95 2.64
C ARG A 490 -15.20 -13.10 2.63
N ILE A 491 -15.61 -14.31 3.01
CA ILE A 491 -14.69 -15.43 3.04
C ILE A 491 -14.25 -15.72 1.60
N SER A 492 -12.94 -15.86 1.40
CA SER A 492 -12.35 -16.08 0.09
C SER A 492 -11.56 -17.38 -0.02
N SER A 493 -11.01 -17.88 1.08
CA SER A 493 -10.22 -19.12 1.10
C SER A 493 -10.71 -20.13 2.15
N LEU A 494 -10.83 -21.40 1.76
CA LEU A 494 -11.09 -22.54 2.64
C LEU A 494 -9.99 -23.59 2.43
N LEU A 495 -9.24 -23.88 3.49
CA LEU A 495 -8.09 -24.76 3.47
C LEU A 495 -8.33 -25.94 4.42
N LEU A 496 -8.53 -27.14 3.89
CA LEU A 496 -8.70 -28.39 4.63
C LEU A 496 -7.50 -29.30 4.35
N VAL A 497 -6.53 -29.27 5.25
CA VAL A 497 -5.20 -29.83 5.01
C VAL A 497 -4.89 -30.91 6.04
N ARG A 498 -4.48 -32.09 5.61
CA ARG A 498 -4.26 -33.25 6.49
C ARG A 498 -5.49 -33.57 7.35
N ILE A 499 -6.67 -33.51 6.75
CA ILE A 499 -7.92 -33.79 7.46
C ILE A 499 -8.39 -35.23 7.26
N VAL A 500 -9.13 -35.75 8.23
CA VAL A 500 -9.83 -37.02 8.10
C VAL A 500 -11.31 -36.81 8.43
N THR A 501 -12.21 -37.24 7.57
CA THR A 501 -13.66 -37.29 7.84
C THR A 501 -14.09 -38.74 8.12
N LEU A 502 -15.21 -38.93 8.83
CA LEU A 502 -15.66 -40.27 9.23
C LEU A 502 -16.17 -41.12 8.06
N ASP A 503 -16.78 -40.49 7.07
CA ASP A 503 -17.42 -41.11 5.91
C ASP A 503 -16.60 -40.99 4.62
N GLY A 504 -15.50 -40.25 4.65
CA GLY A 504 -14.70 -39.95 3.45
C GLY A 504 -15.44 -39.04 2.46
N LEU A 505 -16.38 -38.23 2.94
CA LEU A 505 -17.10 -37.23 2.17
C LEU A 505 -16.79 -35.81 2.71
N PRO A 506 -17.04 -34.76 1.91
CA PRO A 506 -17.02 -33.38 2.39
C PRO A 506 -18.03 -33.15 3.52
N PRO A 507 -17.69 -32.36 4.55
CA PRO A 507 -18.60 -32.06 5.65
C PRO A 507 -19.83 -31.25 5.19
N LEU A 508 -20.99 -31.45 5.84
CA LEU A 508 -22.23 -30.74 5.51
C LEU A 508 -22.09 -29.21 5.61
N GLY A 509 -21.26 -28.73 6.54
CA GLY A 509 -21.05 -27.29 6.73
C GLY A 509 -20.38 -26.57 5.55
N ILE A 510 -19.85 -27.28 4.55
CA ILE A 510 -19.33 -26.69 3.31
C ILE A 510 -20.22 -27.02 2.09
N MET A 511 -21.45 -27.48 2.34
CA MET A 511 -22.44 -27.88 1.35
C MET A 511 -23.77 -27.11 1.51
N ALA A 512 -23.79 -26.04 2.30
CA ALA A 512 -25.02 -25.28 2.53
C ALA A 512 -25.49 -24.57 1.26
N PRO A 513 -26.80 -24.54 0.95
CA PRO A 513 -27.32 -23.93 -0.29
C PRO A 513 -26.98 -22.44 -0.48
N ASP A 514 -26.90 -21.67 0.62
CA ASP A 514 -26.48 -20.27 0.60
C ASP A 514 -24.95 -20.16 0.72
N PHE A 515 -24.17 -20.91 -0.08
CA PHE A 515 -22.71 -20.93 0.04
C PHE A 515 -22.08 -19.56 -0.29
N PRO A 516 -20.97 -19.16 0.36
CA PRO A 516 -20.36 -17.85 0.14
C PRO A 516 -19.89 -17.66 -1.31
N GLN A 517 -20.35 -16.57 -1.94
CA GLN A 517 -20.09 -16.32 -3.36
C GLN A 517 -18.66 -15.82 -3.64
N LEU A 518 -17.99 -15.29 -2.61
CA LEU A 518 -16.59 -14.89 -2.68
C LEU A 518 -15.64 -16.01 -2.27
N LEU A 519 -16.12 -17.18 -1.85
CA LEU A 519 -15.27 -18.32 -1.49
C LEU A 519 -14.85 -19.08 -2.74
N TYR A 520 -13.91 -18.52 -3.49
CA TYR A 520 -13.45 -19.06 -4.75
C TYR A 520 -12.12 -19.83 -4.63
N ASP A 521 -11.49 -19.89 -3.45
CA ASP A 521 -10.30 -20.71 -3.21
C ASP A 521 -10.60 -21.83 -2.23
N ILE A 522 -10.67 -23.07 -2.74
CA ILE A 522 -11.08 -24.26 -1.99
C ILE A 522 -10.01 -25.34 -2.16
N GLU A 523 -9.31 -25.62 -1.07
CA GLU A 523 -8.19 -26.55 -1.10
C GLU A 523 -8.38 -27.65 -0.06
N ILE A 524 -8.45 -28.89 -0.54
CA ILE A 524 -8.58 -30.11 0.25
C ILE A 524 -7.36 -30.97 -0.05
N CYS A 525 -6.36 -30.93 0.83
CA CYS A 525 -5.04 -31.51 0.56
C CYS A 525 -4.64 -32.52 1.64
N GLY A 526 -4.31 -33.74 1.24
CA GLY A 526 -3.95 -34.82 2.17
C GLY A 526 -5.14 -35.31 3.00
N SER A 527 -6.25 -35.67 2.35
CA SER A 527 -7.48 -36.11 3.02
C SER A 527 -7.86 -37.56 2.71
N ASN A 528 -8.91 -38.08 3.35
CA ASN A 528 -9.57 -39.33 2.94
C ASN A 528 -10.85 -39.09 2.11
N ILE A 529 -11.08 -37.86 1.66
CA ILE A 529 -12.26 -37.50 0.87
C ILE A 529 -12.08 -37.99 -0.56
N HIS A 530 -12.77 -39.07 -0.91
CA HIS A 530 -12.58 -39.77 -2.18
C HIS A 530 -13.73 -39.56 -3.17
N THR A 531 -14.82 -38.91 -2.75
CA THR A 531 -15.99 -38.61 -3.58
C THR A 531 -16.50 -37.20 -3.31
N LEU A 532 -16.88 -36.46 -4.37
CA LEU A 532 -17.58 -35.19 -4.26
C LEU A 532 -19.07 -35.39 -4.62
N PRO A 533 -20.02 -34.99 -3.75
CA PRO A 533 -21.46 -35.10 -4.04
C PRO A 533 -21.92 -34.19 -5.20
N ASP A 534 -22.85 -34.66 -6.02
CA ASP A 534 -23.40 -33.92 -7.17
C ASP A 534 -24.03 -32.56 -6.78
N ALA A 535 -24.56 -32.46 -5.55
CA ALA A 535 -25.15 -31.23 -5.02
C ALA A 535 -24.15 -30.05 -4.97
N LEU A 536 -22.84 -30.32 -4.97
CA LEU A 536 -21.81 -29.29 -5.01
C LEU A 536 -21.85 -28.49 -6.32
N ALA A 537 -22.35 -29.08 -7.42
CA ALA A 537 -22.43 -28.44 -8.73
C ALA A 537 -23.27 -27.16 -8.75
N THR A 538 -24.23 -27.04 -7.82
CA THR A 538 -25.08 -25.84 -7.67
C THR A 538 -24.73 -25.01 -6.45
N THR A 539 -23.80 -25.49 -5.62
CA THR A 539 -23.50 -24.89 -4.32
C THR A 539 -22.16 -24.16 -4.34
N TRP A 540 -21.10 -24.79 -4.84
CA TRP A 540 -19.79 -24.14 -4.94
C TRP A 540 -19.73 -23.15 -6.11
N PRO A 541 -18.92 -22.08 -6.02
CA PRO A 541 -18.83 -21.10 -7.09
C PRO A 541 -18.19 -21.67 -8.35
N VAL A 542 -18.75 -21.30 -9.51
CA VAL A 542 -18.17 -21.62 -10.82
C VAL A 542 -16.87 -20.83 -11.02
N GLY A 543 -15.83 -21.45 -11.56
CA GLY A 543 -14.53 -20.83 -11.78
C GLY A 543 -13.64 -20.74 -10.54
N ALA A 544 -14.01 -21.41 -9.44
CA ALA A 544 -13.16 -21.48 -8.24
C ALA A 544 -11.81 -22.15 -8.52
N TYR A 545 -10.81 -21.86 -7.69
CA TYR A 545 -9.59 -22.63 -7.54
C TYR A 545 -9.94 -23.83 -6.65
N ILE A 546 -9.72 -25.04 -7.18
CA ILE A 546 -10.10 -26.28 -6.51
C ILE A 546 -8.89 -27.20 -6.49
N TYR A 547 -8.29 -27.39 -5.32
CA TYR A 547 -7.20 -28.35 -5.12
C TYR A 547 -7.74 -29.53 -4.33
N LEU A 548 -7.66 -30.73 -4.90
CA LEU A 548 -8.07 -31.99 -4.27
C LEU A 548 -6.88 -32.92 -4.24
N GLU A 549 -5.81 -32.51 -3.57
CA GLU A 549 -4.53 -33.20 -3.63
C GLU A 549 -4.44 -34.29 -2.56
N ARG A 550 -3.82 -35.42 -2.89
CA ARG A 550 -3.60 -36.54 -1.95
C ARG A 550 -4.87 -36.92 -1.16
N SER A 551 -6.02 -36.94 -1.83
CA SER A 551 -7.35 -37.15 -1.24
C SER A 551 -7.95 -38.54 -1.57
N ALA A 552 -7.17 -39.40 -2.21
CA ALA A 552 -7.50 -40.79 -2.56
C ALA A 552 -8.58 -40.96 -3.66
N PHE A 553 -8.82 -39.95 -4.49
CA PHE A 553 -9.66 -40.07 -5.69
C PHE A 553 -9.08 -41.10 -6.67
N ASP A 554 -9.91 -42.02 -7.15
CA ASP A 554 -9.57 -43.04 -8.14
C ASP A 554 -10.16 -42.74 -9.54
N GLN A 555 -11.14 -41.83 -9.59
CA GLN A 555 -11.79 -41.34 -10.80
C GLN A 555 -11.93 -39.82 -10.78
N TYR A 556 -12.13 -39.23 -11.96
CA TYR A 556 -12.41 -37.80 -12.10
C TYR A 556 -13.81 -37.47 -11.55
N PRO A 557 -13.94 -36.51 -10.59
CA PRO A 557 -15.24 -36.09 -10.10
C PRO A 557 -16.04 -35.29 -11.16
N SER A 558 -17.16 -35.84 -11.62
CA SER A 558 -18.01 -35.23 -12.67
C SER A 558 -18.50 -33.82 -12.34
N VAL A 559 -18.72 -33.51 -11.06
CA VAL A 559 -19.11 -32.18 -10.56
C VAL A 559 -18.14 -31.08 -11.00
N LEU A 560 -16.85 -31.40 -11.16
CA LEU A 560 -15.83 -30.43 -11.57
C LEU A 560 -16.04 -29.93 -13.01
N SER A 561 -16.70 -30.71 -13.87
CA SER A 561 -17.05 -30.28 -15.22
C SER A 561 -18.14 -29.19 -15.23
N ILE A 562 -18.97 -29.14 -14.19
CA ILE A 562 -20.00 -28.09 -14.02
C ILE A 562 -19.40 -26.88 -13.32
N LEU A 563 -18.58 -27.11 -12.28
CA LEU A 563 -17.90 -26.04 -11.54
C LEU A 563 -16.87 -25.30 -12.40
N ALA A 564 -16.33 -25.95 -13.44
CA ALA A 564 -15.39 -25.36 -14.40
C ALA A 564 -14.27 -24.54 -13.73
N PRO A 565 -13.50 -25.15 -12.80
CA PRO A 565 -12.50 -24.42 -12.01
C PRO A 565 -11.44 -23.76 -12.90
N THR A 566 -10.93 -22.59 -12.52
CA THR A 566 -9.83 -21.96 -13.28
C THR A 566 -8.49 -22.62 -12.99
N GLN A 567 -8.28 -23.04 -11.74
CA GLN A 567 -7.14 -23.85 -11.33
C GLN A 567 -7.65 -25.14 -10.70
N LEU A 568 -7.23 -26.28 -11.26
CA LEU A 568 -7.58 -27.60 -10.78
C LEU A 568 -6.32 -28.41 -10.51
N SER A 569 -6.18 -28.89 -9.28
CA SER A 569 -5.19 -29.90 -8.95
C SER A 569 -5.85 -31.17 -8.43
N LEU A 570 -5.53 -32.30 -9.06
CA LEU A 570 -5.83 -33.65 -8.60
C LEU A 570 -4.51 -34.39 -8.28
N GLY A 571 -3.46 -33.66 -7.91
CA GLY A 571 -2.14 -34.22 -7.65
C GLY A 571 -2.10 -35.25 -6.53
N GLY A 572 -1.30 -36.32 -6.68
CA GLY A 572 -1.05 -37.31 -5.63
C GLY A 572 -2.26 -38.19 -5.27
N ASN A 573 -3.21 -38.34 -6.18
CA ASN A 573 -4.36 -39.23 -6.02
C ASN A 573 -4.06 -40.64 -6.57
N ARG A 574 -5.10 -41.42 -6.88
CA ARG A 574 -5.03 -42.81 -7.36
C ARG A 574 -5.53 -42.94 -8.81
N LEU A 575 -5.43 -41.87 -9.60
CA LEU A 575 -5.87 -41.86 -10.99
C LEU A 575 -4.93 -42.72 -11.84
N THR A 576 -5.42 -43.88 -12.29
CA THR A 576 -4.64 -44.80 -13.14
C THR A 576 -4.75 -44.45 -14.63
N THR A 577 -5.83 -43.77 -15.00
CA THR A 577 -6.12 -43.29 -16.36
C THR A 577 -6.09 -41.78 -16.40
N PHE A 578 -5.63 -41.22 -17.51
CA PHE A 578 -5.70 -39.78 -17.75
C PHE A 578 -7.16 -39.30 -17.83
N THR A 579 -7.47 -38.16 -17.21
CA THR A 579 -8.83 -37.62 -17.06
C THR A 579 -9.16 -36.68 -18.22
N PHE A 580 -9.59 -37.24 -19.35
CA PHE A 580 -9.91 -36.45 -20.56
C PHE A 580 -11.10 -35.50 -20.37
N GLU A 581 -11.99 -35.82 -19.44
CA GLU A 581 -13.10 -34.99 -19.02
C GLU A 581 -12.61 -33.61 -18.56
N ALA A 582 -11.50 -33.55 -17.81
CA ALA A 582 -10.91 -32.30 -17.34
C ALA A 582 -10.40 -31.45 -18.51
N VAL A 583 -9.81 -32.07 -19.54
CA VAL A 583 -9.29 -31.35 -20.72
C VAL A 583 -10.41 -30.70 -21.53
N GLY A 584 -11.60 -31.30 -21.53
CA GLY A 584 -12.78 -30.76 -22.23
C GLY A 584 -13.46 -29.58 -21.52
N VAL A 585 -13.01 -29.17 -20.33
CA VAL A 585 -13.61 -28.08 -19.56
C VAL A 585 -13.01 -26.74 -19.99
N SER A 586 -13.83 -25.89 -20.60
CA SER A 586 -13.42 -24.58 -21.14
C SER A 586 -13.04 -23.52 -20.09
N GLY A 587 -13.06 -23.85 -18.79
CA GLY A 587 -12.66 -22.94 -17.71
C GLY A 587 -11.26 -23.19 -17.17
N ILE A 588 -10.69 -24.39 -17.36
CA ILE A 588 -9.45 -24.80 -16.71
C ILE A 588 -8.26 -24.19 -17.44
N GLU A 589 -7.50 -23.37 -16.73
CA GLU A 589 -6.24 -22.77 -17.20
C GLU A 589 -5.02 -23.52 -16.66
N TYR A 590 -5.08 -23.99 -15.41
CA TYR A 590 -4.02 -24.72 -14.73
C TYR A 590 -4.57 -26.09 -14.32
N LEU A 591 -4.02 -27.16 -14.90
CA LEU A 591 -4.41 -28.53 -14.58
C LEU A 591 -3.21 -29.31 -14.06
N SER A 592 -3.28 -29.81 -12.83
CA SER A 592 -2.29 -30.73 -12.28
C SER A 592 -2.87 -32.12 -12.07
N LEU A 593 -2.21 -33.13 -12.66
CA LEU A 593 -2.44 -34.55 -12.43
C LEU A 593 -1.14 -35.24 -11.94
N SER A 594 -0.17 -34.46 -11.47
CA SER A 594 1.13 -34.93 -10.96
C SER A 594 0.98 -35.99 -9.86
N GLU A 595 2.01 -36.78 -9.60
CA GLU A 595 2.05 -37.85 -8.58
C GLU A 595 0.91 -38.89 -8.68
N ASN A 596 0.20 -38.99 -9.82
CA ASN A 596 -0.78 -40.05 -10.06
C ASN A 596 -0.14 -41.23 -10.82
N PRO A 597 -0.63 -42.46 -10.64
CA PRO A 597 -0.16 -43.65 -11.36
C PRO A 597 -0.60 -43.71 -12.83
N ILE A 598 -0.56 -42.57 -13.53
CA ILE A 598 -0.91 -42.45 -14.96
C ILE A 598 0.26 -42.99 -15.80
N THR A 599 -0.08 -43.85 -16.76
CA THR A 599 0.89 -44.52 -17.64
C THR A 599 0.75 -44.14 -19.11
N THR A 600 -0.42 -43.62 -19.51
CA THR A 600 -0.72 -43.24 -20.89
C THR A 600 -1.51 -41.94 -20.92
N LEU A 601 -1.23 -41.12 -21.93
CA LEU A 601 -1.97 -39.89 -22.25
C LEU A 601 -2.88 -40.06 -23.48
N SER A 602 -2.98 -41.28 -24.02
CA SER A 602 -3.81 -41.61 -25.18
C SER A 602 -5.10 -42.32 -24.76
N LYS A 603 -6.20 -42.03 -25.45
CA LYS A 603 -7.38 -42.88 -25.42
C LYS A 603 -7.08 -44.20 -26.13
N ALA A 604 -7.73 -45.28 -25.70
CA ALA A 604 -7.66 -46.58 -26.36
C ALA A 604 -9.09 -47.00 -26.78
N PRO A 605 -9.41 -47.11 -28.09
CA PRO A 605 -8.57 -46.79 -29.25
C PRO A 605 -8.24 -45.28 -29.34
N TYR A 606 -7.22 -44.92 -30.13
CA TYR A 606 -6.84 -43.51 -30.29
C TYR A 606 -8.02 -42.72 -30.86
N GLU A 607 -8.37 -41.64 -30.16
CA GLU A 607 -9.35 -40.65 -30.57
C GLU A 607 -8.69 -39.27 -30.46
N GLU A 608 -8.86 -38.44 -31.49
CA GLU A 608 -8.53 -37.03 -31.37
C GLU A 608 -9.40 -36.38 -30.29
N ILE A 609 -8.76 -35.66 -29.37
CA ILE A 609 -9.45 -34.86 -28.36
C ILE A 609 -9.65 -33.47 -28.96
N ALA A 610 -10.91 -33.03 -29.00
CA ALA A 610 -11.24 -31.67 -29.40
C ALA A 610 -10.56 -30.66 -28.44
N ASP A 611 -10.12 -29.53 -29.02
CA ASP A 611 -9.30 -28.46 -28.46
C ASP A 611 -9.15 -28.45 -26.92
N ALA A 612 -7.93 -28.62 -26.41
CA ALA A 612 -7.54 -28.40 -25.02
C ALA A 612 -7.57 -26.89 -24.63
N GLY A 613 -8.49 -26.14 -25.23
CA GLY A 613 -8.34 -24.76 -25.66
C GLY A 613 -7.94 -23.77 -24.57
N THR A 614 -8.41 -23.95 -23.33
CA THR A 614 -8.11 -23.02 -22.23
C THR A 614 -6.90 -23.38 -21.39
N ILE A 615 -6.42 -24.63 -21.43
CA ILE A 615 -5.30 -25.07 -20.61
C ILE A 615 -4.03 -24.32 -21.00
N GLN A 616 -3.53 -23.49 -20.10
CA GLN A 616 -2.26 -22.78 -20.24
C GLN A 616 -1.11 -23.63 -19.74
N TYR A 617 -1.34 -24.35 -18.64
CA TYR A 617 -0.32 -25.20 -18.01
C TYR A 617 -0.89 -26.56 -17.59
N LEU A 618 -0.23 -27.61 -18.06
CA LEU A 618 -0.50 -29.00 -17.72
C LEU A 618 0.67 -29.56 -16.91
N TYR A 619 0.42 -29.92 -15.66
CA TYR A 619 1.41 -30.46 -14.73
C TYR A 619 1.21 -31.97 -14.60
N LEU A 620 2.26 -32.70 -14.98
CA LEU A 620 2.38 -34.15 -14.98
C LEU A 620 3.73 -34.54 -14.38
N VAL A 621 4.09 -33.95 -13.24
CA VAL A 621 5.32 -34.26 -12.52
C VAL A 621 5.17 -35.62 -11.85
N ASP A 622 6.23 -36.43 -11.84
CA ASP A 622 6.24 -37.76 -11.21
C ASP A 622 5.18 -38.74 -11.76
N VAL A 623 4.91 -38.70 -13.07
CA VAL A 623 4.06 -39.68 -13.78
C VAL A 623 4.89 -40.68 -14.59
N ASN A 624 4.32 -41.86 -14.86
CA ASN A 624 4.99 -42.91 -15.62
C ASN A 624 4.68 -42.84 -17.13
N VAL A 625 4.80 -41.66 -17.72
CA VAL A 625 4.51 -41.41 -19.14
C VAL A 625 5.81 -41.35 -19.96
N SER A 626 5.90 -42.18 -21.01
CA SER A 626 7.03 -42.19 -21.94
C SER A 626 6.73 -41.58 -23.30
N SER A 627 5.46 -41.57 -23.72
CA SER A 627 5.01 -41.09 -25.02
C SER A 627 4.06 -39.90 -24.91
N LEU A 628 4.24 -38.93 -25.80
CA LEU A 628 3.37 -37.78 -25.93
C LEU A 628 2.50 -37.91 -27.19
N PRO A 629 1.18 -37.98 -27.06
CA PRO A 629 0.26 -38.09 -28.19
C PRO A 629 0.04 -36.76 -28.91
N ARG A 630 -0.43 -36.84 -30.15
CA ARG A 630 -0.58 -35.70 -31.07
C ARG A 630 -1.58 -34.63 -30.61
N TRP A 631 -2.57 -34.98 -29.79
CA TRP A 631 -3.51 -33.99 -29.24
C TRP A 631 -2.83 -32.93 -28.35
N LEU A 632 -1.60 -33.18 -27.88
CA LEU A 632 -0.80 -32.20 -27.14
C LEU A 632 -0.11 -31.16 -28.04
N ASP A 633 -0.05 -31.38 -29.35
CA ASP A 633 0.63 -30.47 -30.29
C ASP A 633 0.14 -29.02 -30.19
N PRO A 634 -1.18 -28.73 -30.13
CA PRO A 634 -1.68 -27.37 -29.94
C PRO A 634 -1.17 -26.69 -28.66
N LEU A 635 -0.93 -27.43 -27.58
CA LEU A 635 -0.34 -26.89 -26.35
C LEU A 635 1.16 -26.63 -26.56
N LEU A 636 1.87 -27.61 -27.10
CA LEU A 636 3.32 -27.56 -27.36
C LEU A 636 3.73 -26.47 -28.38
N GLU A 637 2.79 -26.01 -29.20
CA GLU A 637 2.97 -24.95 -30.20
C GLU A 637 2.69 -23.54 -29.68
N ARG A 638 2.19 -23.35 -28.45
CA ARG A 638 1.93 -22.01 -27.81
C ARG A 638 3.20 -21.19 -27.52
N ARG A 639 4.31 -21.53 -28.17
CA ARG A 639 5.71 -21.07 -28.04
C ARG A 639 5.92 -19.56 -28.00
N TYR A 640 4.96 -18.75 -28.43
CA TYR A 640 5.09 -17.30 -28.58
C TYR A 640 4.28 -16.45 -27.59
N ALA A 641 3.27 -17.02 -26.91
CA ALA A 641 2.43 -16.25 -25.98
C ALA A 641 2.90 -16.36 -24.51
N ILE A 642 3.58 -17.45 -24.14
CA ILE A 642 3.80 -17.83 -22.74
C ILE A 642 5.31 -17.97 -22.45
N LYS A 643 5.84 -17.26 -21.45
CA LYS A 643 7.28 -17.25 -21.08
C LYS A 643 7.78 -18.55 -20.45
N ARG A 644 6.91 -19.56 -20.26
CA ARG A 644 7.17 -20.84 -19.59
C ARG A 644 6.65 -21.98 -20.45
N ALA A 645 7.33 -23.13 -20.43
CA ALA A 645 6.85 -24.32 -21.14
C ALA A 645 5.48 -24.76 -20.61
N PRO A 646 4.50 -25.05 -21.49
CA PRO A 646 3.11 -25.33 -21.10
C PRO A 646 2.94 -26.70 -20.42
N ILE A 647 3.82 -27.66 -20.70
CA ILE A 647 3.74 -29.01 -20.11
C ILE A 647 4.90 -29.20 -19.13
N LYS A 648 4.61 -29.65 -17.91
CA LYS A 648 5.61 -30.03 -16.91
C LYS A 648 5.61 -31.54 -16.74
N LEU A 649 6.77 -32.17 -16.94
CA LEU A 649 6.91 -33.64 -17.01
C LEU A 649 8.16 -34.14 -16.26
N THR A 650 8.63 -33.37 -15.27
CA THR A 650 9.77 -33.75 -14.44
C THR A 650 9.60 -35.16 -13.87
N ASN A 651 10.71 -35.91 -13.79
CA ASN A 651 10.78 -37.31 -13.35
C ASN A 651 9.97 -38.34 -14.17
N SER A 652 9.46 -37.97 -15.35
CA SER A 652 8.84 -38.94 -16.26
C SER A 652 9.86 -39.73 -17.09
N PRO A 653 9.51 -40.96 -17.54
CA PRO A 653 10.29 -41.69 -18.53
C PRO A 653 10.58 -40.86 -19.79
N PHE A 654 9.64 -40.04 -20.27
CA PHE A 654 9.85 -39.12 -21.40
C PHE A 654 11.04 -38.19 -21.16
N CYS A 655 11.06 -37.49 -20.03
CA CYS A 655 12.13 -36.55 -19.70
C CYS A 655 13.48 -37.25 -19.50
N ARG A 656 13.48 -38.47 -18.94
CA ARG A 656 14.69 -39.31 -18.87
C ARG A 656 15.21 -39.65 -20.26
N TYR A 657 14.36 -40.09 -21.19
CA TYR A 657 14.78 -40.42 -22.55
C TYR A 657 15.27 -39.19 -23.32
N ALA A 658 14.62 -38.04 -23.14
CA ALA A 658 15.09 -36.78 -23.71
C ALA A 658 16.50 -36.40 -23.21
N ASP A 659 16.79 -36.61 -21.92
CA ASP A 659 18.12 -36.37 -21.37
C ASP A 659 19.17 -37.36 -21.89
N GLU A 660 18.85 -38.66 -21.97
CA GLU A 660 19.70 -39.68 -22.59
C GLU A 660 20.03 -39.32 -24.06
N MET A 661 19.06 -38.79 -24.80
CA MET A 661 19.27 -38.33 -26.19
C MET A 661 20.19 -37.11 -26.26
N LYS A 662 20.05 -36.14 -25.36
CA LYS A 662 20.97 -34.98 -25.27
C LYS A 662 22.40 -35.44 -25.00
N ARG A 663 22.57 -36.41 -24.09
CA ARG A 663 23.88 -37.03 -23.76
C ARG A 663 24.43 -37.91 -24.88
N GLY A 664 23.61 -38.33 -25.84
CA GLY A 664 24.00 -39.21 -26.94
C GLY A 664 24.01 -40.70 -26.58
N GLU A 665 23.38 -41.06 -25.46
CA GLU A 665 23.20 -42.45 -25.00
C GLU A 665 22.04 -43.14 -25.72
N ARG A 666 21.16 -42.35 -26.37
CA ARG A 666 19.99 -42.81 -27.11
C ARG A 666 19.82 -42.02 -28.41
N ALA A 667 19.36 -42.69 -29.47
CA ALA A 667 19.12 -42.07 -30.78
C ALA A 667 17.68 -41.57 -30.99
N VAL A 668 16.68 -42.33 -30.51
CA VAL A 668 15.23 -42.06 -30.70
C VAL A 668 14.43 -42.47 -29.46
N PHE A 669 13.21 -41.93 -29.30
CA PHE A 669 12.29 -42.34 -28.25
C PHE A 669 11.80 -43.78 -28.47
N PRO A 670 11.76 -44.65 -27.43
CA PRO A 670 11.39 -46.07 -27.60
C PRO A 670 10.01 -46.29 -28.23
N ASP A 671 9.04 -45.46 -27.85
CA ASP A 671 7.64 -45.65 -28.24
C ASP A 671 7.38 -45.37 -29.74
N THR A 672 8.31 -44.69 -30.42
CA THR A 672 8.23 -44.45 -31.88
C THR A 672 8.31 -45.72 -32.72
N ALA A 673 8.82 -46.81 -32.15
CA ALA A 673 8.84 -48.11 -32.81
C ALA A 673 7.58 -48.96 -32.52
N LEU A 674 6.82 -48.57 -31.49
CA LEU A 674 5.68 -49.34 -30.97
C LEU A 674 4.33 -48.73 -31.38
N LEU A 675 4.27 -47.41 -31.52
CA LEU A 675 3.04 -46.65 -31.79
C LEU A 675 3.07 -46.02 -33.19
N PRO A 676 1.90 -45.88 -33.85
CA PRO A 676 1.81 -45.22 -35.15
C PRO A 676 2.28 -43.75 -35.10
N PRO A 677 3.06 -43.27 -36.09
CA PRO A 677 3.56 -41.89 -36.10
C PRO A 677 2.48 -40.82 -36.13
N ASP A 678 1.29 -41.13 -36.65
CA ASP A 678 0.14 -40.24 -36.73
C ASP A 678 -0.56 -40.03 -35.38
N GLU A 679 -0.33 -40.91 -34.40
CA GLU A 679 -0.83 -40.80 -33.03
C GLU A 679 0.12 -40.04 -32.10
N LEU A 680 1.39 -39.89 -32.48
CA LEU A 680 2.44 -39.29 -31.66
C LEU A 680 2.64 -37.80 -31.99
N SER A 681 3.00 -37.02 -30.96
CA SER A 681 3.36 -35.61 -31.08
C SER A 681 4.65 -35.43 -31.90
N PHE A 682 4.80 -34.30 -32.60
CA PHE A 682 6.01 -33.97 -33.34
C PHE A 682 7.29 -33.97 -32.47
N VAL A 683 7.19 -33.78 -31.15
CA VAL A 683 8.36 -33.86 -30.24
C VAL A 683 8.92 -35.28 -30.16
N MET A 684 8.09 -36.30 -30.35
CA MET A 684 8.50 -37.71 -30.36
C MET A 684 9.33 -38.06 -31.60
N ALA A 685 9.23 -37.29 -32.67
CA ALA A 685 10.02 -37.47 -33.90
C ALA A 685 11.36 -36.72 -33.88
N MET A 686 11.66 -35.95 -32.82
CA MET A 686 12.92 -35.22 -32.72
C MET A 686 14.11 -36.17 -32.55
N THR A 687 15.23 -35.79 -33.15
CA THR A 687 16.54 -36.42 -33.00
C THR A 687 17.41 -35.59 -32.06
N ARG A 688 18.60 -36.10 -31.72
CA ARG A 688 19.58 -35.35 -30.92
C ARG A 688 19.86 -33.95 -31.45
N GLU A 689 19.94 -33.80 -32.77
CA GLU A 689 20.25 -32.52 -33.44
C GLU A 689 19.07 -31.53 -33.41
N THR A 690 17.84 -32.04 -33.24
CA THR A 690 16.61 -31.24 -33.35
C THR A 690 15.85 -31.11 -32.02
N LEU A 691 16.32 -31.77 -30.95
CA LEU A 691 15.68 -31.81 -29.65
C LEU A 691 15.77 -30.46 -28.91
N ASP A 692 14.75 -29.61 -29.10
CA ASP A 692 14.54 -28.37 -28.34
C ASP A 692 13.24 -28.42 -27.54
N LEU A 693 13.38 -28.68 -26.23
CA LEU A 693 12.26 -28.74 -25.28
C LEU A 693 12.02 -27.45 -24.50
N LYS A 694 12.91 -26.45 -24.58
CA LYS A 694 12.96 -25.31 -23.63
C LYS A 694 11.63 -24.57 -23.43
N PHE A 695 10.85 -24.43 -24.50
CA PHE A 695 9.55 -23.75 -24.49
C PHE A 695 8.37 -24.68 -24.74
N ARG A 696 8.59 -25.99 -24.65
CA ARG A 696 7.61 -27.03 -25.00
C ARG A 696 7.30 -27.92 -23.81
N VAL A 697 8.34 -28.52 -23.23
CA VAL A 697 8.26 -29.41 -22.08
C VAL A 697 9.30 -29.00 -21.05
N ASP A 698 8.85 -28.77 -19.82
CA ASP A 698 9.71 -28.56 -18.67
C ASP A 698 10.01 -29.90 -18.00
N CYS A 699 11.28 -30.28 -18.01
CA CYS A 699 11.77 -31.47 -17.32
C CYS A 699 12.48 -31.12 -16.00
N THR A 700 12.38 -29.86 -15.55
CA THR A 700 13.12 -29.32 -14.40
C THR A 700 12.22 -28.66 -13.36
N PHE A 701 10.90 -28.71 -13.55
CA PHE A 701 9.94 -28.15 -12.59
C PHE A 701 9.95 -28.98 -11.31
N GLU A 702 10.17 -28.35 -10.15
CA GLU A 702 10.38 -29.05 -8.88
C GLU A 702 9.08 -29.35 -8.12
N ASP A 703 8.07 -28.50 -8.24
CA ASP A 703 6.84 -28.62 -7.46
C ASP A 703 5.83 -29.57 -8.14
N ALA A 704 5.55 -30.71 -7.52
CA ALA A 704 4.54 -31.62 -8.06
C ALA A 704 3.10 -31.19 -7.69
N LEU A 705 2.94 -30.56 -6.53
CA LEU A 705 1.68 -30.16 -5.94
C LEU A 705 1.55 -28.62 -5.96
N PHE A 706 0.32 -28.14 -6.07
CA PHE A 706 0.01 -26.71 -5.98
C PHE A 706 -0.04 -26.26 -4.54
N TYR A 707 -0.58 -27.08 -3.63
CA TYR A 707 -0.48 -26.79 -2.20
C TYR A 707 0.92 -27.14 -1.69
N PRO A 708 1.61 -26.22 -1.00
CA PRO A 708 2.96 -26.46 -0.52
C PRO A 708 2.97 -27.30 0.76
N LEU A 709 2.51 -28.55 0.66
CA LEU A 709 2.26 -29.43 1.81
C LEU A 709 3.53 -29.72 2.63
N SER A 710 4.68 -29.92 1.96
CA SER A 710 5.97 -30.17 2.61
C SER A 710 6.44 -28.95 3.41
N HIS A 711 6.21 -27.75 2.89
CA HIS A 711 6.50 -26.50 3.56
C HIS A 711 5.59 -26.32 4.79
N GLU A 712 4.28 -26.50 4.62
CA GLU A 712 3.31 -26.42 5.72
C GLU A 712 3.67 -27.40 6.86
N ASP A 713 4.09 -28.63 6.55
CA ASP A 713 4.51 -29.60 7.55
C ASP A 713 5.79 -29.18 8.30
N ALA A 714 6.78 -28.65 7.57
CA ALA A 714 8.03 -28.21 8.16
C ALA A 714 7.83 -26.95 9.04
N TRP A 715 6.99 -26.03 8.59
CA TRP A 715 6.77 -24.73 9.23
C TRP A 715 5.73 -24.82 10.36
N GLY A 716 4.69 -25.63 10.19
CA GLY A 716 3.69 -25.94 11.22
C GLY A 716 4.31 -26.57 12.46
N ALA A 717 5.39 -27.34 12.30
CA ALA A 717 6.18 -27.89 13.40
C ALA A 717 7.07 -26.85 14.12
N GLN A 718 7.47 -25.75 13.44
CA GLN A 718 8.44 -24.77 13.96
C GLN A 718 7.79 -23.49 14.51
N SER A 719 6.82 -22.93 13.79
CA SER A 719 6.26 -21.58 14.03
C SER A 719 5.43 -21.41 15.32
N PHE A 720 5.14 -22.51 16.03
CA PHE A 720 4.35 -22.49 17.26
C PHE A 720 5.10 -23.01 18.49
N SER A 721 6.42 -23.22 18.34
CA SER A 721 7.33 -23.71 19.39
C SER A 721 7.80 -22.65 20.40
N ASP A 722 7.30 -21.42 20.31
CA ASP A 722 7.52 -20.35 21.30
C ASP A 722 6.26 -20.03 22.15
#